data_AF-A0A480ANT0-F1
#
_entry.id   AF-A0A480ANT0-F1
#
_cell.length_a   1.000
_cell.length_b   1.000
_cell.length_c   1.000
_cell.angle_alpha   90.00
_cell.angle_beta   90.00
_cell.angle_gamma   90.00
#
_symmetry.space_group_name_H-M   'P 1'
#
loop_
_entity.id
_entity.type
_entity.pdbx_description
1 polymer ?
#
loop_
_entity_poly.entity_id
_entity_poly.type
_entity_poly.pdbx_seq_one_letter_code
_entity_poly.pdbx_strand_id
1 'polypeptide(L)'
;MPSHAESCLQAGLAALKQGNYHTAIANLEPLAKVQNQDRIYLQAQVGLVMSYARTGEVSKAIALCQNLISSNHPQVQEWSIRALEHLYESKKRRQKSSSTNNIPVSRVNPSRQQPQNGYVGADNHNNIKPVSIYWRQARRAKVWQPLSKPNFIYSQLIACLTFIALFWMCKEMFKLVLGLIAQILYKLPYLQPPQVLYHDPSFLMLGLFLILMVLSPWLLDWLLGKFLAQKRLSKEKLNSYSRETLRVLQRTCQQRRWPCPQLRILPISAPIIISYGNLPRTARITVSQGLLEQLANDEIAAIYALTLGQIGRWDFVVMSLILLVTLPFYGLYQQISLSANQHHSKICQSKIWRWPATVLAAITYGIWFLLTGTALLNSRLRLYHSDRQAAEITGNPNGLIRALLKISIGVAHDINLKEHTSWQLESLNLLAPVAYQHSIVLGSIAGHLPLESFFQWENFHPYRQWLTINSSHPLMGDRIERLCQIARYWHLNTELYQITPQQPIVIRPQSFLLQIAPWLGIPLGVILAGLTWLLWQTAYAMQLLNFKWIYDDWYFVLGFVLIGFSIGTMIQINALFPKIRDVNVHKNENLISLLADPSILPIDSIKVRLTGKLLGRPGIGNCLAPDLMLQSSQGLMKLHHLPGLGKSFHPQDLIGKQIVVRGWLRRGGTPWIDIQSLETQDGKKINSPHSIWMLAIAILVQGWGAYIVLVGH
;
A
#
# COMPACT_ATOMS: atom_id res chain seq x y z
N MET A 1 -12.51 -24.39 -41.36
CA MET A 1 -12.00 -24.10 -39.99
C MET A 1 -11.31 -25.36 -39.49
N PRO A 2 -10.09 -25.29 -38.90
CA PRO A 2 -9.46 -26.49 -38.36
C PRO A 2 -10.34 -27.09 -37.26
N SER A 3 -10.34 -28.41 -37.16
CA SER A 3 -11.08 -29.11 -36.10
C SER A 3 -10.54 -28.69 -34.72
N HIS A 4 -11.39 -28.69 -33.69
CA HIS A 4 -10.98 -28.30 -32.33
C HIS A 4 -9.72 -29.08 -31.85
N ALA A 5 -9.59 -30.34 -32.27
CA ALA A 5 -8.43 -31.18 -31.96
C ALA A 5 -7.11 -30.67 -32.57
N GLU A 6 -7.14 -30.18 -33.82
CA GLU A 6 -5.96 -29.62 -34.48
C GLU A 6 -5.52 -28.30 -33.84
N SER A 7 -6.49 -27.46 -33.44
CA SER A 7 -6.20 -26.21 -32.73
C SER A 7 -5.53 -26.45 -31.38
N CYS A 8 -6.03 -27.42 -30.60
CA CYS A 8 -5.42 -27.82 -29.33
C CYS A 8 -4.02 -28.42 -29.51
N LEU A 9 -3.81 -29.25 -30.54
CA LEU A 9 -2.51 -29.82 -30.86
C LEU A 9 -1.50 -28.72 -31.22
N GLN A 10 -1.90 -27.78 -32.07
CA GLN A 10 -1.05 -26.67 -32.49
C GLN A 10 -0.68 -25.76 -31.31
N ALA A 11 -1.64 -25.46 -30.43
CA ALA A 11 -1.40 -24.71 -29.19
C ALA A 11 -0.45 -25.46 -28.23
N GLY A 12 -0.63 -26.76 -28.06
CA GLY A 12 0.23 -27.61 -27.22
C GLY A 12 1.67 -27.71 -27.75
N LEU A 13 1.85 -27.91 -29.05
CA LEU A 13 3.17 -27.97 -29.67
C LEU A 13 3.86 -26.59 -29.70
N ALA A 14 3.11 -25.50 -29.87
CA ALA A 14 3.64 -24.15 -29.76
C ALA A 14 4.14 -23.86 -28.34
N ALA A 15 3.37 -24.24 -27.31
CA ALA A 15 3.77 -24.13 -25.91
C ALA A 15 5.04 -24.94 -25.60
N LEU A 16 5.16 -26.14 -26.17
CA LEU A 16 6.34 -26.99 -26.02
C LEU A 16 7.59 -26.33 -26.62
N LYS A 17 7.48 -25.74 -27.83
CA LYS A 17 8.58 -24.99 -28.46
C LYS A 17 8.97 -23.74 -27.66
N GLN A 18 8.01 -23.12 -26.97
CA GLN A 18 8.25 -21.96 -26.10
C GLN A 18 8.81 -22.34 -24.71
N GLY A 19 9.00 -23.63 -24.42
CA GLY A 19 9.53 -24.11 -23.14
C GLY A 19 8.50 -24.09 -21.99
N ASN A 20 7.22 -23.87 -22.28
CA ASN A 20 6.14 -23.88 -21.29
C ASN A 20 5.51 -25.28 -21.20
N TYR A 21 6.20 -26.18 -20.51
CA TYR A 21 5.84 -27.61 -20.49
C TYR A 21 4.51 -27.90 -19.77
N HIS A 22 4.10 -27.09 -18.79
CA HIS A 22 2.83 -27.29 -18.07
C HIS A 22 1.61 -26.94 -18.94
N THR A 23 1.66 -25.87 -19.72
CA THR A 23 0.59 -25.54 -20.67
C THR A 23 0.59 -26.49 -21.86
N ALA A 24 1.76 -26.97 -22.30
CA ALA A 24 1.86 -28.05 -23.26
C ALA A 24 1.17 -29.33 -22.76
N ILE A 25 1.40 -29.74 -21.51
CA ILE A 25 0.73 -30.90 -20.90
C ILE A 25 -0.79 -30.69 -20.85
N ALA A 26 -1.27 -29.55 -20.35
CA ALA A 26 -2.70 -29.27 -20.23
C ALA A 26 -3.45 -29.34 -21.58
N ASN A 27 -2.81 -28.92 -22.67
CA ASN A 27 -3.41 -28.93 -24.00
C ASN A 27 -3.27 -30.28 -24.73
N LEU A 28 -2.21 -31.05 -24.46
CA LEU A 28 -1.93 -32.33 -25.13
C LEU A 28 -2.50 -33.55 -24.40
N GLU A 29 -2.64 -33.51 -23.08
CA GLU A 29 -3.20 -34.60 -22.26
C GLU A 29 -4.62 -35.02 -22.66
N PRO A 30 -5.59 -34.12 -22.93
CA PRO A 30 -6.93 -34.53 -23.35
C PRO A 30 -6.91 -35.24 -24.71
N LEU A 31 -6.02 -34.84 -25.62
CA LEU A 31 -5.88 -35.46 -26.94
C LEU A 31 -5.25 -36.85 -26.85
N ALA A 32 -4.37 -37.09 -25.88
CA ALA A 32 -3.70 -38.37 -25.66
C ALA A 32 -4.56 -39.42 -24.93
N LYS A 33 -5.75 -39.07 -24.45
CA LYS A 33 -6.70 -40.00 -23.80
C LYS A 33 -7.70 -40.61 -24.79
N VAL A 34 -7.89 -40.01 -25.97
CA VAL A 34 -8.78 -40.53 -27.01
C VAL A 34 -8.10 -41.71 -27.70
N GLN A 35 -8.64 -42.92 -27.58
CA GLN A 35 -8.06 -44.14 -28.18
C GLN A 35 -8.31 -44.21 -29.70
N ASN A 36 -7.65 -43.36 -30.46
CA ASN A 36 -7.55 -43.45 -31.92
C ASN A 36 -6.07 -43.40 -32.33
N GLN A 37 -5.61 -44.32 -33.18
CA GLN A 37 -4.24 -44.30 -33.74
C GLN A 37 -4.07 -43.24 -34.85
N ASP A 38 -4.69 -42.07 -34.68
CA ASP A 38 -4.61 -40.97 -35.63
C ASP A 38 -3.29 -40.21 -35.47
N ARG A 39 -2.84 -39.55 -36.55
CA ARG A 39 -1.60 -38.75 -36.57
C ARG A 39 -1.54 -37.69 -35.46
N ILE A 40 -2.69 -37.08 -35.13
CA ILE A 40 -2.84 -36.06 -34.08
C ILE A 40 -2.57 -36.66 -32.70
N TYR A 41 -3.07 -37.87 -32.45
CA TYR A 41 -2.86 -38.59 -31.19
C TYR A 41 -1.38 -38.92 -30.97
N LEU A 42 -0.71 -39.46 -31.99
CA LEU A 42 0.71 -39.80 -31.92
C LEU A 42 1.58 -38.55 -31.67
N GLN A 43 1.27 -37.44 -32.34
CA GLN A 43 1.98 -36.17 -32.13
C GLN A 43 1.76 -35.60 -30.72
N ALA A 44 0.55 -35.73 -30.18
CA ALA A 44 0.24 -35.32 -28.81
C ALA A 44 1.02 -36.17 -27.78
N GLN A 45 1.09 -37.49 -27.98
CA GLN A 45 1.84 -38.38 -27.10
C GLN A 45 3.35 -38.12 -27.13
N VAL A 46 3.93 -37.90 -28.31
CA VAL A 46 5.35 -37.51 -28.46
C VAL A 46 5.61 -36.18 -27.74
N GLY A 47 4.72 -35.20 -27.90
CA GLY A 47 4.79 -33.92 -27.18
C GLY A 47 4.70 -34.06 -25.66
N LEU A 48 3.86 -34.98 -25.16
CA LEU A 48 3.73 -35.26 -23.72
C LEU A 48 4.97 -35.95 -23.15
N VAL A 49 5.55 -36.93 -23.85
CA VAL A 49 6.79 -37.59 -23.42
C VAL A 49 7.91 -36.56 -23.24
N MET A 50 8.07 -35.66 -24.21
CA MET A 50 9.05 -34.58 -24.12
C MET A 50 8.77 -33.61 -22.96
N SER A 51 7.50 -33.28 -22.75
CA SER A 51 7.10 -32.36 -21.66
C SER A 51 7.33 -32.99 -20.28
N TYR A 52 6.93 -34.24 -20.08
CA TYR A 52 7.15 -34.97 -18.82
C TYR A 52 8.63 -35.22 -18.51
N ALA A 53 9.43 -35.49 -19.53
CA ALA A 53 10.88 -35.62 -19.36
C ALA A 53 11.52 -34.32 -18.84
N ARG A 54 11.02 -33.16 -19.29
CA ARG A 54 11.54 -31.84 -18.92
C ARG A 54 10.99 -31.31 -17.59
N THR A 55 9.76 -31.67 -17.20
CA THR A 55 9.19 -31.33 -15.88
C THR A 55 9.72 -32.22 -14.75
N GLY A 56 10.43 -33.31 -15.09
CA GLY A 56 11.07 -34.20 -14.12
C GLY A 56 10.24 -35.42 -13.74
N GLU A 57 9.04 -35.58 -14.29
CA GLU A 57 8.15 -36.74 -14.15
C GLU A 57 8.57 -37.90 -15.07
N VAL A 58 9.83 -38.34 -14.94
CA VAL A 58 10.48 -39.32 -15.84
C VAL A 58 9.74 -40.67 -15.86
N SER A 59 9.10 -41.07 -14.75
CA SER A 59 8.32 -42.32 -14.69
C SER A 59 7.11 -42.31 -15.63
N LYS A 60 6.36 -41.20 -15.70
CA LYS A 60 5.23 -41.06 -16.62
C LYS A 60 5.70 -40.98 -18.08
N ALA A 61 6.82 -40.30 -18.32
CA ALA A 61 7.45 -40.25 -19.63
C ALA A 61 7.84 -41.65 -20.13
N ILE A 62 8.43 -42.49 -19.27
CA ILE A 62 8.78 -43.89 -19.61
C ILE A 62 7.53 -44.71 -19.94
N ALA A 63 6.48 -44.62 -19.11
CA ALA A 63 5.24 -45.38 -19.35
C ALA A 63 4.58 -45.01 -20.69
N LEU A 64 4.51 -43.72 -21.01
CA LEU A 64 3.99 -43.26 -22.31
C LEU A 64 4.90 -43.66 -23.48
N CYS A 65 6.22 -43.65 -23.28
CA CYS A 65 7.18 -44.05 -24.29
C CYS A 65 7.11 -45.56 -24.58
N GLN A 66 6.87 -46.39 -23.57
CA GLN A 66 6.64 -47.84 -23.72
C GLN A 66 5.38 -48.13 -24.54
N ASN A 67 4.30 -47.36 -24.34
CA ASN A 67 3.08 -47.49 -25.15
C ASN A 67 3.30 -47.10 -26.63
N LEU A 68 4.22 -46.17 -26.89
CA LEU A 68 4.55 -45.72 -28.25
C LEU A 68 5.39 -46.74 -29.04
N ILE A 69 6.09 -47.67 -28.36
CA ILE A 69 6.86 -48.74 -29.02
C ILE A 69 5.93 -49.73 -29.74
N SER A 70 4.72 -49.93 -29.22
CA SER A 70 3.69 -50.75 -29.85
C SER A 70 2.90 -50.04 -30.96
N SER A 71 3.31 -48.83 -31.38
CA SER A 71 2.62 -48.09 -32.44
C SER A 71 2.97 -48.61 -33.85
N ASN A 72 1.99 -48.60 -34.76
CA ASN A 72 2.13 -49.07 -36.14
C ASN A 72 2.96 -48.12 -37.06
N HIS A 73 3.53 -47.04 -36.51
CA HIS A 73 4.25 -46.03 -37.30
C HIS A 73 5.78 -46.13 -37.08
N PRO A 74 6.57 -46.50 -38.11
CA PRO A 74 7.98 -46.87 -37.93
C PRO A 74 8.85 -45.72 -37.37
N GLN A 75 8.59 -44.47 -37.79
CA GLN A 75 9.33 -43.30 -37.29
C GLN A 75 9.09 -43.01 -35.79
N VAL A 76 7.87 -43.24 -35.29
CA VAL A 76 7.53 -42.98 -33.89
C VAL A 76 8.07 -44.11 -33.02
N GLN A 77 8.02 -45.34 -33.53
CA GLN A 77 8.63 -46.50 -32.89
C GLN A 77 10.15 -46.33 -32.74
N GLU A 78 10.87 -45.98 -33.80
CA GLU A 78 12.32 -45.75 -33.74
C GLU A 78 12.69 -44.60 -32.79
N TRP A 79 11.92 -43.49 -32.84
CA TRP A 79 12.10 -42.38 -31.91
C TRP A 79 11.86 -42.81 -30.46
N SER A 80 10.81 -43.59 -30.20
CA SER A 80 10.47 -44.04 -28.85
C SER A 80 11.54 -44.95 -28.24
N ILE A 81 12.14 -45.85 -29.03
CA ILE A 81 13.24 -46.71 -28.58
C ILE A 81 14.44 -45.85 -28.12
N ARG A 82 14.88 -44.89 -28.96
CA ARG A 82 15.99 -43.98 -28.62
C ARG A 82 15.67 -43.07 -27.43
N ALA A 83 14.45 -42.58 -27.34
CA ALA A 83 14.01 -41.73 -26.24
C ALA A 83 13.99 -42.51 -24.91
N LEU A 84 13.57 -43.77 -24.94
CA LEU A 84 13.49 -44.64 -23.77
C LEU A 84 14.88 -44.94 -23.17
N GLU A 85 15.88 -45.19 -24.01
CA GLU A 85 17.29 -45.32 -23.58
C GLU A 85 17.77 -44.08 -22.82
N HIS A 86 17.56 -42.88 -23.38
CA HIS A 86 17.92 -41.62 -22.74
C HIS A 86 17.17 -41.39 -21.41
N LEU A 87 15.90 -41.80 -21.32
CA LEU A 87 15.11 -41.66 -20.09
C LEU A 87 15.61 -42.61 -18.99
N TYR A 88 16.04 -43.83 -19.33
CA TYR A 88 16.66 -44.74 -18.37
C TYR A 88 18.04 -44.27 -17.91
N GLU A 89 18.87 -43.74 -18.81
CA GLU A 89 20.15 -43.13 -18.43
C GLU A 89 19.95 -41.95 -17.48
N SER A 90 18.99 -41.07 -17.78
CA SER A 90 18.61 -39.94 -16.93
C SER A 90 18.14 -40.40 -15.55
N LYS A 91 17.33 -41.46 -15.49
CA LYS A 91 16.87 -42.07 -14.23
C LYS A 91 18.02 -42.68 -13.43
N LYS A 92 18.94 -43.40 -14.08
CA LYS A 92 20.12 -44.02 -13.46
C LYS A 92 21.10 -42.98 -12.92
N ARG A 93 21.32 -41.87 -13.64
CA ARG A 93 22.14 -40.73 -13.15
C ARG A 93 21.54 -40.10 -11.90
N ARG A 94 20.22 -39.92 -11.84
CA ARG A 94 19.52 -39.41 -10.64
C ARG A 94 19.55 -40.38 -9.45
N GLN A 95 19.55 -41.70 -9.68
CA GLN A 95 19.67 -42.69 -8.59
C GLN A 95 21.11 -42.83 -8.08
N LYS A 96 22.12 -42.73 -8.95
CA LYS A 96 23.54 -42.79 -8.55
C LYS A 96 23.96 -41.57 -7.69
N SER A 97 23.30 -40.41 -7.84
CA SER A 97 23.48 -39.27 -6.93
C SER A 97 22.85 -39.45 -5.54
N SER A 98 22.09 -40.52 -5.30
CA SER A 98 21.42 -40.77 -4.02
C SER A 98 22.07 -41.84 -3.13
N SER A 99 23.00 -42.65 -3.65
CA SER A 99 23.57 -43.83 -2.96
C SER A 99 25.02 -43.67 -2.43
N THR A 100 25.68 -42.53 -2.63
CA THR A 100 27.11 -42.33 -2.29
C THR A 100 27.38 -41.58 -0.98
N ASN A 101 26.53 -41.72 0.06
CA ASN A 101 26.80 -41.11 1.38
C ASN A 101 26.52 -42.10 2.52
N ASN A 102 27.55 -42.81 3.00
CA ASN A 102 27.63 -43.55 4.28
C ASN A 102 29.12 -43.88 4.56
N ILE A 103 29.89 -43.11 5.36
CA ILE A 103 30.35 -43.34 6.78
C ILE A 103 31.72 -42.57 6.93
N PRO A 104 32.28 -42.14 8.11
CA PRO A 104 31.76 -41.40 9.28
C PRO A 104 32.52 -40.07 9.60
N VAL A 105 31.90 -39.24 10.44
CA VAL A 105 32.41 -38.16 11.33
C VAL A 105 33.86 -37.64 11.17
N SER A 106 34.01 -36.39 10.71
CA SER A 106 34.75 -35.28 11.39
C SER A 106 34.82 -34.00 10.55
N ARG A 107 34.24 -32.91 11.08
CA ARG A 107 34.43 -31.47 10.78
C ARG A 107 34.75 -31.05 9.32
N VAL A 108 33.73 -30.50 8.64
CA VAL A 108 33.64 -29.13 8.07
C VAL A 108 32.46 -29.11 7.06
N ASN A 109 31.42 -28.31 7.36
CA ASN A 109 30.18 -28.21 6.57
C ASN A 109 30.30 -27.18 5.43
N PRO A 110 29.81 -27.51 4.21
CA PRO A 110 29.03 -26.53 3.44
C PRO A 110 27.74 -27.13 2.82
N SER A 111 26.60 -26.60 3.29
CA SER A 111 25.35 -26.26 2.58
C SER A 111 24.94 -27.04 1.31
N ARG A 112 23.91 -27.89 1.47
CA ARG A 112 22.92 -28.29 0.44
C ARG A 112 22.00 -27.11 0.10
N GLN A 113 21.92 -26.73 -1.17
CA GLN A 113 20.86 -25.85 -1.71
C GLN A 113 19.65 -26.69 -2.10
N GLN A 114 18.60 -26.62 -1.29
CA GLN A 114 17.21 -26.88 -1.71
C GLN A 114 16.65 -25.62 -2.42
N PRO A 115 15.64 -25.74 -3.29
CA PRO A 115 14.97 -24.56 -3.87
C PRO A 115 14.26 -23.79 -2.76
N GLN A 116 14.88 -22.72 -2.26
CA GLN A 116 14.29 -21.81 -1.29
C GLN A 116 13.31 -20.86 -1.99
N ASN A 117 12.09 -21.35 -2.23
CA ASN A 117 10.92 -20.55 -2.61
C ASN A 117 9.82 -20.70 -1.55
N GLY A 118 10.15 -20.42 -0.29
CA GLY A 118 9.18 -20.34 0.81
C GLY A 118 9.44 -19.09 1.63
N TYR A 119 8.41 -18.26 1.81
CA TYR A 119 8.41 -17.19 2.81
C TYR A 119 8.42 -17.84 4.19
N VAL A 120 9.54 -17.75 4.91
CA VAL A 120 9.65 -18.26 6.28
C VAL A 120 9.78 -17.05 7.20
N GLY A 121 8.66 -16.63 7.78
CA GLY A 121 8.68 -15.84 9.01
C GLY A 121 8.97 -16.78 10.17
N ALA A 122 9.93 -16.42 11.01
CA ALA A 122 10.19 -17.13 12.26
C ALA A 122 9.07 -16.82 13.25
N ASP A 123 8.04 -17.66 13.29
CA ASP A 123 7.14 -17.87 14.43
C ASP A 123 6.45 -19.23 14.25
N ASN A 124 6.77 -20.18 15.15
CA ASN A 124 6.36 -21.59 15.07
C ASN A 124 4.88 -21.85 15.44
N HIS A 125 4.01 -20.84 15.40
CA HIS A 125 2.60 -20.95 15.74
C HIS A 125 1.72 -20.33 14.64
N ASN A 126 1.19 -21.21 13.78
CA ASN A 126 -0.01 -21.12 12.95
C ASN A 126 0.26 -21.62 11.52
N ASN A 127 -0.61 -22.53 11.07
CA ASN A 127 -0.58 -23.28 9.80
C ASN A 127 -0.90 -22.37 8.58
N ILE A 128 -0.20 -21.25 8.40
CA ILE A 128 -0.38 -20.36 7.25
C ILE A 128 0.57 -20.84 6.14
N LYS A 129 0.01 -21.39 5.06
CA LYS A 129 0.81 -21.81 3.89
C LYS A 129 1.56 -20.60 3.32
N PRO A 130 2.87 -20.69 3.07
CA PRO A 130 3.62 -19.61 2.46
C PRO A 130 3.12 -19.34 1.04
N VAL A 131 2.95 -18.07 0.69
CA VAL A 131 2.50 -17.65 -0.64
C VAL A 131 3.61 -17.97 -1.67
N SER A 132 3.38 -18.96 -2.54
CA SER A 132 4.35 -19.33 -3.58
C SER A 132 4.17 -18.46 -4.83
N ILE A 133 4.95 -17.38 -4.94
CA ILE A 133 5.00 -16.54 -6.14
C ILE A 133 6.18 -16.97 -6.99
N TYR A 134 5.93 -17.12 -8.30
CA TYR A 134 6.98 -17.37 -9.26
C TYR A 134 7.72 -16.07 -9.59
N TRP A 135 8.99 -15.99 -9.18
CA TRP A 135 9.89 -14.89 -9.53
C TRP A 135 10.71 -15.26 -10.76
N ARG A 136 10.74 -14.39 -11.77
CA ARG A 136 11.52 -14.63 -12.99
C ARG A 136 13.02 -14.48 -12.77
N GLN A 137 13.41 -13.77 -11.72
CA GLN A 137 14.80 -13.51 -11.39
C GLN A 137 15.52 -12.86 -12.57
N ALA A 138 14.87 -11.84 -13.17
CA ALA A 138 15.42 -11.12 -14.30
C ALA A 138 16.75 -10.46 -13.91
N ARG A 139 17.71 -10.51 -14.86
CA ARG A 139 19.10 -10.13 -14.62
C ARG A 139 19.27 -8.63 -14.41
N ARG A 140 20.36 -8.26 -13.75
CA ARG A 140 20.86 -6.88 -13.64
C ARG A 140 21.71 -6.49 -14.85
N ALA A 141 21.88 -5.20 -15.08
CA ALA A 141 22.88 -4.69 -16.01
C ALA A 141 24.30 -4.92 -15.46
N LYS A 142 25.21 -5.36 -16.34
CA LYS A 142 26.65 -5.44 -16.04
C LYS A 142 27.33 -4.10 -16.27
N VAL A 143 26.95 -3.44 -17.35
CA VAL A 143 27.34 -2.08 -17.74
C VAL A 143 26.06 -1.39 -18.19
N TRP A 144 25.84 -0.16 -17.76
CA TRP A 144 24.64 0.61 -18.12
C TRP A 144 24.99 2.06 -18.42
N GLN A 145 24.19 2.66 -19.29
CA GLN A 145 24.30 4.07 -19.62
C GLN A 145 23.70 4.92 -18.49
N PRO A 146 24.31 6.07 -18.16
CA PRO A 146 23.76 6.98 -17.17
C PRO A 146 22.40 7.50 -17.63
N LEU A 147 21.49 7.68 -16.69
CA LEU A 147 20.16 8.21 -17.00
C LEU A 147 20.25 9.74 -17.13
N SER A 148 19.33 10.35 -17.88
CA SER A 148 19.26 11.82 -17.97
C SER A 148 19.16 12.46 -16.58
N LYS A 149 19.81 13.61 -16.36
CA LYS A 149 19.75 14.27 -15.06
C LYS A 149 18.32 14.79 -14.82
N PRO A 150 17.64 14.40 -13.72
CA PRO A 150 16.32 14.92 -13.44
C PRO A 150 16.41 16.37 -12.93
N ASN A 151 15.41 17.19 -13.26
CA ASN A 151 15.29 18.55 -12.75
C ASN A 151 14.81 18.53 -11.29
N PHE A 152 15.69 18.87 -10.35
CA PHE A 152 15.37 18.85 -8.92
C PHE A 152 14.55 20.05 -8.44
N ILE A 153 14.40 21.10 -9.26
CA ILE A 153 13.70 22.34 -8.89
C ILE A 153 12.29 22.04 -8.40
N TYR A 154 11.53 21.20 -9.13
CA TYR A 154 10.17 20.82 -8.75
C TYR A 154 10.13 20.12 -7.39
N SER A 155 11.06 19.19 -7.14
CA SER A 155 11.15 18.50 -5.84
C SER A 155 11.50 19.43 -4.68
N GLN A 156 12.32 20.45 -4.93
CA GLN A 156 12.70 21.46 -3.93
C GLN A 156 11.53 22.39 -3.62
N LEU A 157 10.78 22.83 -4.64
CA LEU A 157 9.58 23.65 -4.45
C LEU A 157 8.52 22.92 -3.62
N ILE A 158 8.29 21.63 -3.90
CA ILE A 158 7.37 20.82 -3.11
C ILE A 158 7.87 20.64 -1.68
N ALA A 159 9.17 20.40 -1.48
CA ALA A 159 9.74 20.30 -0.13
C ALA A 159 9.54 21.62 0.65
N CYS A 160 9.77 22.76 0.02
CA CYS A 160 9.52 24.08 0.59
C CYS A 160 8.05 24.28 0.94
N LEU A 161 7.13 23.97 0.01
CA LEU A 161 5.69 24.01 0.25
C LEU A 161 5.30 23.15 1.46
N THR A 162 5.85 21.94 1.58
CA THR A 162 5.56 21.09 2.73
C THR A 162 6.12 21.63 4.04
N PHE A 163 7.28 22.30 4.02
CA PHE A 163 7.80 22.98 5.20
C PHE A 163 6.87 24.11 5.63
N ILE A 164 6.43 24.95 4.68
CA ILE A 164 5.49 26.06 4.95
C ILE A 164 4.16 25.52 5.47
N ALA A 165 3.62 24.47 4.87
CA ALA A 165 2.36 23.85 5.29
C ALA A 165 2.46 23.27 6.71
N LEU A 166 3.55 22.55 7.03
CA LEU A 166 3.79 22.03 8.38
C LEU A 166 3.95 23.16 9.40
N PHE A 167 4.73 24.19 9.07
CA PHE A 167 4.93 25.35 9.93
C PHE A 167 3.61 26.06 10.23
N TRP A 168 2.82 26.35 9.19
CA TRP A 168 1.52 27.01 9.34
C TRP A 168 0.56 26.16 10.17
N MET A 169 0.45 24.86 9.89
CA MET A 169 -0.40 23.95 10.66
C MET A 169 0.00 23.93 12.14
N CYS A 170 1.28 23.75 12.46
CA CYS A 170 1.76 23.77 13.85
C CYS A 170 1.52 25.12 14.51
N LYS A 171 1.72 26.23 13.79
CA LYS A 171 1.51 27.58 14.30
C LYS A 171 0.05 27.84 14.66
N GLU A 172 -0.89 27.49 13.77
CA GLU A 172 -2.32 27.66 14.04
C GLU A 172 -2.79 26.73 15.18
N MET A 173 -2.28 25.50 15.24
CA MET A 173 -2.55 24.62 16.37
C MET A 173 -2.03 25.18 17.69
N PHE A 174 -0.82 25.75 17.70
CA PHE A 174 -0.25 26.36 18.90
C PHE A 174 -1.03 27.61 19.33
N LYS A 175 -1.43 28.47 18.38
CA LYS A 175 -2.31 29.62 18.63
C LYS A 175 -3.66 29.18 19.21
N LEU A 176 -4.27 28.13 18.67
CA LEU A 176 -5.52 27.57 19.18
C LEU A 176 -5.36 27.12 20.64
N VAL A 177 -4.29 26.40 20.97
CA VAL A 177 -4.02 25.96 22.34
C VAL A 177 -3.80 27.14 23.29
N LEU A 178 -2.98 28.13 22.91
CA LEU A 178 -2.79 29.34 23.71
C LEU A 178 -4.10 30.12 23.92
N GLY A 179 -4.93 30.23 22.88
CA GLY A 179 -6.25 30.88 22.94
C GLY A 179 -7.20 30.15 23.89
N LEU A 180 -7.25 28.81 23.86
CA LEU A 180 -8.03 28.01 24.80
C LEU A 180 -7.55 28.20 26.24
N ILE A 181 -6.23 28.20 26.47
CA ILE A 181 -5.66 28.44 27.81
C ILE A 181 -6.02 29.85 28.29
N ALA A 182 -5.92 30.88 27.44
CA ALA A 182 -6.31 32.25 27.76
C ALA A 182 -7.79 32.32 28.16
N GLN A 183 -8.68 31.68 27.41
CA GLN A 183 -10.12 31.64 27.69
C GLN A 183 -10.43 30.93 29.01
N ILE A 184 -9.75 29.83 29.32
CA ILE A 184 -9.92 29.12 30.59
C ILE A 184 -9.43 30.01 31.75
N LEU A 185 -8.28 30.67 31.58
CA LEU A 185 -7.68 31.52 32.60
C LEU A 185 -8.50 32.77 32.87
N TYR A 186 -9.09 33.38 31.83
CA TYR A 186 -10.01 34.50 31.97
C TYR A 186 -11.26 34.16 32.80
N LYS A 187 -11.71 32.91 32.76
CA LYS A 187 -12.84 32.43 33.58
C LYS A 187 -12.47 32.14 35.04
N LEU A 188 -11.19 32.11 35.40
CA LEU A 188 -10.72 31.86 36.75
C LEU A 188 -10.61 33.20 37.52
N PRO A 189 -11.28 33.35 38.68
CA PRO A 189 -11.43 34.64 39.35
C PRO A 189 -10.12 35.28 39.88
N TYR A 190 -9.03 34.53 40.00
CA TYR A 190 -7.79 34.97 40.65
C TYR A 190 -6.54 34.99 39.74
N LEU A 191 -6.69 34.71 38.44
CA LEU A 191 -5.55 34.62 37.52
C LEU A 191 -5.81 35.46 36.26
N GLN A 192 -5.07 36.56 36.11
CA GLN A 192 -5.04 37.31 34.85
C GLN A 192 -4.15 36.57 33.83
N PRO A 193 -4.58 36.46 32.56
CA PRO A 193 -3.78 35.81 31.55
C PRO A 193 -2.50 36.59 31.27
N PRO A 194 -1.32 35.95 31.32
CA PRO A 194 -0.06 36.63 31.07
C PRO A 194 -0.01 37.16 29.65
N GLN A 195 0.56 38.36 29.44
CA GLN A 195 0.61 39.04 28.13
C GLN A 195 1.30 38.20 27.04
N VAL A 196 2.20 37.30 27.43
CA VAL A 196 2.89 36.36 26.53
C VAL A 196 1.92 35.47 25.75
N LEU A 197 0.74 35.15 26.29
CA LEU A 197 -0.27 34.32 25.62
C LEU A 197 -0.89 35.01 24.39
N TYR A 198 -0.80 36.33 24.30
CA TYR A 198 -1.38 37.12 23.20
C TYR A 198 -0.34 37.60 22.18
N HIS A 199 0.95 37.37 22.43
CA HIS A 199 2.00 37.75 21.48
C HIS A 199 2.04 36.78 20.30
N ASP A 200 2.35 37.29 19.10
CA ASP A 200 2.44 36.46 17.90
C ASP A 200 3.64 35.49 18.00
N PRO A 201 3.41 34.15 18.06
CA PRO A 201 4.47 33.17 18.28
C PRO A 201 5.29 32.88 17.01
N SER A 202 4.99 33.53 15.89
CA SER A 202 5.49 33.19 14.54
C SER A 202 7.02 33.13 14.47
N PHE A 203 7.72 34.17 14.95
CA PHE A 203 9.18 34.22 14.90
C PHE A 203 9.84 33.20 15.82
N LEU A 204 9.31 33.02 17.03
CA LEU A 204 9.80 32.02 17.99
C LEU A 204 9.63 30.61 17.43
N MET A 205 8.47 30.31 16.82
CA MET A 205 8.22 29.01 16.20
C MET A 205 9.11 28.77 14.99
N LEU A 206 9.39 29.80 14.18
CA LEU A 206 10.28 29.67 13.03
C LEU A 206 11.70 29.36 13.51
N GLY A 207 12.20 30.08 14.52
CA GLY A 207 13.48 29.81 15.18
C GLY A 207 13.53 28.37 15.72
N LEU A 208 12.49 27.93 16.41
CA LEU A 208 12.37 26.55 16.91
C LEU A 208 12.41 25.52 15.77
N PHE A 209 11.71 25.74 14.66
CA PHE A 209 11.71 24.83 13.51
C PHE A 209 13.10 24.70 12.87
N LEU A 210 13.82 25.81 12.74
CA LEU A 210 15.19 25.81 12.23
C LEU A 210 16.12 25.02 13.18
N ILE A 211 16.00 25.24 14.49
CA ILE A 211 16.74 24.47 15.50
C ILE A 211 16.39 22.99 15.42
N LEU A 212 15.11 22.64 15.32
CA LEU A 212 14.64 21.27 15.20
C LEU A 212 15.13 20.60 13.91
N MET A 213 15.23 21.32 12.79
CA MET A 213 15.83 20.77 11.57
C MET A 213 17.31 20.42 11.78
N VAL A 214 18.06 21.28 12.47
CA VAL A 214 19.46 21.02 12.81
C VAL A 214 19.59 19.84 13.78
N LEU A 215 18.76 19.79 14.83
CA LEU A 215 18.83 18.75 15.86
C LEU A 215 18.11 17.44 15.48
N SER A 216 17.34 17.43 14.39
CA SER A 216 16.50 16.31 13.97
C SER A 216 17.17 14.94 13.97
N PRO A 217 18.45 14.77 13.55
CA PRO A 217 19.03 13.44 13.48
C PRO A 217 19.25 12.81 14.87
N TRP A 218 19.60 13.62 15.88
CA TRP A 218 19.82 13.16 17.25
C TRP A 218 18.52 13.01 18.02
N LEU A 219 17.57 13.94 17.84
CA LEU A 219 16.25 13.84 18.45
C LEU A 219 15.48 12.62 17.91
N LEU A 220 15.56 12.34 16.61
CA LEU A 220 14.96 11.13 16.03
C LEU A 220 15.64 9.85 16.53
N ASP A 221 16.97 9.82 16.69
CA ASP A 221 17.64 8.68 17.32
C ASP A 221 17.09 8.40 18.72
N TRP A 222 16.89 9.46 19.52
CA TRP A 222 16.33 9.35 20.86
C TRP A 222 14.88 8.87 20.83
N LEU A 223 14.01 9.48 19.99
CA LEU A 223 12.61 9.10 19.88
C LEU A 223 12.43 7.67 19.35
N LEU A 224 13.13 7.29 18.28
CA LEU A 224 13.08 5.94 17.71
C LEU A 224 13.72 4.91 18.66
N GLY A 225 14.76 5.28 19.40
CA GLY A 225 15.31 4.44 20.47
C GLY A 225 14.31 4.19 21.59
N LYS A 226 13.62 5.24 22.05
CA LYS A 226 12.67 5.20 23.16
C LYS A 226 11.35 4.51 22.79
N PHE A 227 10.74 4.88 21.66
CA PHE A 227 9.46 4.33 21.25
C PHE A 227 9.64 2.99 20.55
N LEU A 228 10.54 2.90 19.57
CA LEU A 228 10.67 1.78 18.62
C LEU A 228 11.80 0.80 18.94
N ALA A 229 12.46 0.93 20.10
CA ALA A 229 13.57 0.09 20.54
C ALA A 229 14.70 -0.04 19.48
N GLN A 230 14.94 1.04 18.72
CA GLN A 230 15.95 1.09 17.67
C GLN A 230 17.36 0.83 18.23
N LYS A 231 18.11 -0.07 17.59
CA LYS A 231 19.49 -0.42 17.95
C LYS A 231 20.47 -0.03 16.85
N ARG A 232 21.76 0.03 17.19
CA ARG A 232 22.83 0.24 16.19
C ARG A 232 23.05 -1.05 15.39
N LEU A 233 23.17 -0.93 14.07
CA LEU A 233 23.51 -2.06 13.19
C LEU A 233 25.00 -2.00 12.86
N SER A 234 25.75 -3.03 13.27
CA SER A 234 27.16 -3.16 12.87
C SER A 234 27.25 -3.49 11.37
N LYS A 235 28.31 -2.98 10.72
CA LYS A 235 28.61 -3.30 9.32
C LYS A 235 28.86 -4.80 9.14
N GLU A 236 29.46 -5.48 10.12
CA GLU A 236 29.69 -6.92 10.09
C GLU A 236 28.38 -7.71 10.07
N LYS A 237 27.43 -7.31 10.92
CA LYS A 237 26.08 -7.91 10.92
C LYS A 237 25.41 -7.69 9.57
N LEU A 238 25.46 -6.48 9.01
CA LEU A 238 24.90 -6.23 7.67
C LEU A 238 25.61 -7.07 6.57
N ASN A 239 26.93 -7.26 6.66
CA ASN A 239 27.70 -8.08 5.72
C ASN A 239 27.24 -9.55 5.72
N SER A 240 26.77 -10.06 6.86
CA SER A 240 26.25 -11.42 6.97
C SER A 240 24.92 -11.62 6.22
N TYR A 241 24.09 -10.57 6.12
CA TYR A 241 22.84 -10.59 5.33
C TYR A 241 23.08 -10.23 3.87
N SER A 242 23.83 -9.16 3.61
CA SER A 242 24.07 -8.64 2.25
C SER A 242 25.46 -8.04 2.11
N ARG A 243 26.35 -8.81 1.48
CA ARG A 243 27.70 -8.33 1.10
C ARG A 243 27.62 -7.26 0.00
N GLU A 244 26.61 -7.35 -0.87
CA GLU A 244 26.43 -6.41 -1.96
C GLU A 244 26.09 -5.01 -1.45
N THR A 245 25.25 -4.92 -0.43
CA THR A 245 24.86 -3.64 0.18
C THR A 245 26.06 -2.84 0.65
N LEU A 246 27.03 -3.47 1.33
CA LEU A 246 28.23 -2.77 1.78
C LEU A 246 29.08 -2.24 0.63
N ARG A 247 29.21 -3.01 -0.46
CA ARG A 247 29.92 -2.56 -1.67
C ARG A 247 29.23 -1.37 -2.31
N VAL A 248 27.90 -1.41 -2.42
CA VAL A 248 27.10 -0.30 -2.95
C VAL A 248 27.26 0.94 -2.07
N LEU A 249 27.09 0.80 -0.75
CA LEU A 249 27.28 1.89 0.21
C LEU A 249 28.67 2.52 0.10
N GLN A 250 29.73 1.72 0.13
CA GLN A 250 31.11 2.20 0.05
C GLN A 250 31.38 2.90 -1.28
N ARG A 251 31.02 2.28 -2.40
CA ARG A 251 31.20 2.84 -3.74
C ARG A 251 30.47 4.17 -3.88
N THR A 252 29.20 4.24 -3.52
CA THR A 252 28.39 5.46 -3.66
C THR A 252 28.90 6.57 -2.73
N CYS A 253 29.26 6.25 -1.49
CA CYS A 253 29.85 7.22 -0.57
C CYS A 253 31.19 7.76 -1.09
N GLN A 254 32.07 6.93 -1.63
CA GLN A 254 33.34 7.36 -2.23
C GLN A 254 33.11 8.25 -3.46
N GLN A 255 32.25 7.83 -4.38
CA GLN A 255 31.91 8.60 -5.59
C GLN A 255 31.34 9.98 -5.26
N ARG A 256 30.49 10.07 -4.23
CA ARG A 256 29.85 11.33 -3.80
C ARG A 256 30.67 12.10 -2.75
N ARG A 257 31.86 11.61 -2.36
CA ARG A 257 32.70 12.15 -1.27
C ARG A 257 31.93 12.36 0.04
N TRP A 258 31.04 11.42 0.36
CA TRP A 258 30.24 11.42 1.59
C TRP A 258 30.80 10.42 2.60
N PRO A 259 30.71 10.71 3.91
CA PRO A 259 30.94 9.68 4.92
C PRO A 259 29.85 8.60 4.84
N CYS A 260 30.18 7.40 5.31
CA CYS A 260 29.23 6.30 5.35
C CYS A 260 28.11 6.62 6.37
N PRO A 261 26.82 6.51 6.00
CA PRO A 261 25.71 6.82 6.90
C PRO A 261 25.67 5.85 8.08
N GLN A 262 25.11 6.31 9.20
CA GLN A 262 24.95 5.48 10.39
C GLN A 262 23.84 4.45 10.17
N LEU A 263 24.16 3.18 10.42
CA LEU A 263 23.23 2.07 10.23
C LEU A 263 22.54 1.71 11.55
N ARG A 264 21.23 1.55 11.49
CA ARG A 264 20.35 1.25 12.62
C ARG A 264 19.43 0.08 12.27
N ILE A 265 18.99 -0.67 13.28
CA ILE A 265 18.09 -1.81 13.12
C ILE A 265 16.88 -1.73 14.04
N LEU A 266 15.71 -2.05 13.50
CA LEU A 266 14.44 -2.18 14.23
C LEU A 266 14.11 -3.66 14.45
N PRO A 267 13.81 -4.07 15.70
CA PRO A 267 13.47 -5.46 16.04
C PRO A 267 12.00 -5.76 15.69
N ILE A 268 11.62 -5.65 14.41
CA ILE A 268 10.28 -5.97 13.92
C ILE A 268 10.35 -6.90 12.71
N SER A 269 9.39 -7.83 12.61
CA SER A 269 9.28 -8.83 11.54
C SER A 269 8.67 -8.27 10.26
N ALA A 270 7.95 -7.15 10.32
CA ALA A 270 7.49 -6.44 9.13
C ALA A 270 8.68 -5.84 8.36
N PRO A 271 8.79 -6.05 7.04
CA PRO A 271 9.90 -5.50 6.26
C PRO A 271 9.68 -3.99 6.02
N ILE A 272 10.55 -3.16 6.57
CA ILE A 272 10.54 -1.71 6.42
C ILE A 272 11.97 -1.17 6.46
N ILE A 273 12.22 -0.11 5.70
CA ILE A 273 13.44 0.69 5.77
C ILE A 273 13.04 2.16 5.74
N ILE A 274 13.77 3.00 6.48
CA ILE A 274 13.63 4.44 6.45
C ILE A 274 15.01 5.10 6.50
N SER A 275 15.10 6.30 5.97
CA SER A 275 16.28 7.15 6.12
C SER A 275 15.90 8.53 6.62
N TYR A 276 16.64 9.05 7.60
CA TYR A 276 16.42 10.36 8.18
C TYR A 276 17.72 11.05 8.53
N GLY A 277 17.67 12.37 8.63
CA GLY A 277 18.80 13.25 8.91
C GLY A 277 18.64 14.60 8.23
N ASN A 278 19.65 15.45 8.38
CA ASN A 278 19.66 16.79 7.78
C ASN A 278 20.80 17.00 6.78
N LEU A 279 21.93 16.30 6.95
CA LEU A 279 23.09 16.38 6.06
C LEU A 279 23.54 14.95 5.72
N PRO A 280 24.26 14.75 4.59
CA PRO A 280 24.85 13.45 4.28
C PRO A 280 25.74 12.89 5.39
N ARG A 281 26.43 13.77 6.14
CA ARG A 281 27.30 13.38 7.28
C ARG A 281 26.56 12.87 8.50
N THR A 282 25.32 13.31 8.70
CA THR A 282 24.48 12.95 9.84
C THR A 282 23.35 11.98 9.43
N ALA A 283 23.37 11.51 8.18
CA ALA A 283 22.36 10.63 7.65
C ALA A 283 22.37 9.27 8.37
N ARG A 284 21.16 8.79 8.67
CA ARG A 284 20.92 7.49 9.29
C ARG A 284 20.00 6.67 8.40
N ILE A 285 20.32 5.40 8.29
CA ILE A 285 19.49 4.41 7.58
C ILE A 285 19.08 3.37 8.61
N THR A 286 17.77 3.23 8.81
CA THR A 286 17.18 2.30 9.75
C THR A 286 16.43 1.24 8.98
N VAL A 287 16.80 -0.01 9.18
CA VAL A 287 16.21 -1.18 8.52
C VAL A 287 15.54 -2.08 9.55
N SER A 288 14.45 -2.75 9.22
CA SER A 288 13.89 -3.78 10.10
C SER A 288 14.60 -5.12 9.96
N GLN A 289 14.56 -5.91 11.03
CA GLN A 289 15.03 -7.29 11.04
C GLN A 289 14.32 -8.12 9.96
N GLY A 290 13.00 -7.99 9.85
CA GLY A 290 12.21 -8.70 8.83
C GLY A 290 12.60 -8.38 7.39
N LEU A 291 13.04 -7.15 7.09
CA LEU A 291 13.51 -6.81 5.75
C LEU A 291 14.81 -7.56 5.41
N LEU A 292 15.75 -7.61 6.35
CA LEU A 292 17.03 -8.31 6.15
C LEU A 292 16.86 -9.83 6.03
N GLU A 293 15.85 -10.40 6.68
CA GLU A 293 15.56 -11.84 6.65
C GLU A 293 14.76 -12.26 5.41
N GLN A 294 13.89 -11.39 4.89
CA GLN A 294 12.96 -11.74 3.80
C GLN A 294 13.50 -11.42 2.39
N LEU A 295 14.42 -10.46 2.27
CA LEU A 295 14.95 -10.03 0.97
C LEU A 295 16.28 -10.71 0.66
N ALA A 296 16.53 -10.96 -0.64
CA ALA A 296 17.79 -11.49 -1.12
C ALA A 296 18.92 -10.44 -1.10
N ASN A 297 20.17 -10.89 -1.23
CA ASN A 297 21.36 -10.03 -1.16
C ASN A 297 21.31 -8.82 -2.14
N ASP A 298 20.86 -9.01 -3.37
CA ASP A 298 20.74 -7.97 -4.40
C ASP A 298 19.52 -7.05 -4.18
N GLU A 299 18.43 -7.61 -3.67
CA GLU A 299 17.19 -6.90 -3.31
C GLU A 299 17.42 -5.94 -2.13
N ILE A 300 18.16 -6.40 -1.09
CA ILE A 300 18.59 -5.54 0.03
C ILE A 300 19.46 -4.40 -0.51
N ALA A 301 20.42 -4.69 -1.39
CA ALA A 301 21.29 -3.66 -1.95
C ALA A 301 20.52 -2.61 -2.78
N ALA A 302 19.51 -3.04 -3.56
CA ALA A 302 18.63 -2.15 -4.31
C ALA A 302 17.81 -1.22 -3.41
N ILE A 303 17.27 -1.74 -2.31
CA ILE A 303 16.51 -0.95 -1.33
C ILE A 303 17.40 0.03 -0.56
N TYR A 304 18.63 -0.37 -0.20
CA TYR A 304 19.60 0.56 0.38
C TYR A 304 19.98 1.66 -0.62
N ALA A 305 20.17 1.34 -1.90
CA ALA A 305 20.42 2.34 -2.94
C ALA A 305 19.26 3.33 -3.10
N LEU A 306 18.01 2.88 -2.93
CA LEU A 306 16.83 3.75 -2.90
C LEU A 306 16.92 4.78 -1.76
N THR A 307 17.33 4.36 -0.56
CA THR A 307 17.54 5.29 0.56
C THR A 307 18.73 6.22 0.34
N LEU A 308 19.82 5.74 -0.25
CA LEU A 308 20.96 6.58 -0.62
C LEU A 308 20.58 7.66 -1.63
N GLY A 309 19.65 7.36 -2.55
CA GLY A 309 19.14 8.32 -3.52
C GLY A 309 18.28 9.44 -2.90
N GLN A 310 17.89 9.31 -1.63
CA GLN A 310 17.18 10.34 -0.87
C GLN A 310 18.13 11.29 -0.15
N ILE A 311 19.31 10.80 0.25
CA ILE A 311 20.29 11.56 1.02
C ILE A 311 20.88 12.69 0.17
N GLY A 312 21.08 13.86 0.79
CA GLY A 312 21.71 15.03 0.16
C GLY A 312 20.75 15.95 -0.60
N ARG A 313 19.46 15.63 -0.62
CA ARG A 313 18.41 16.50 -1.18
C ARG A 313 17.66 17.24 -0.07
N TRP A 314 17.01 18.35 -0.42
CA TRP A 314 16.26 19.18 0.55
C TRP A 314 15.03 18.46 1.14
N ASP A 315 14.38 17.57 0.38
CA ASP A 315 13.26 16.75 0.85
C ASP A 315 13.66 15.82 2.01
N PHE A 316 14.92 15.39 2.07
CA PHE A 316 15.45 14.57 3.15
C PHE A 316 15.34 15.27 4.52
N VAL A 317 15.66 16.56 4.56
CA VAL A 317 15.63 17.37 5.79
C VAL A 317 14.20 17.62 6.24
N VAL A 318 13.36 18.07 5.31
CA VAL A 318 11.95 18.38 5.58
C VAL A 318 11.21 17.13 6.05
N MET A 319 11.42 15.98 5.42
CA MET A 319 10.75 14.74 5.82
C MET A 319 11.25 14.21 7.17
N SER A 320 12.50 14.48 7.53
CA SER A 320 13.02 14.19 8.88
C SER A 320 12.37 15.09 9.92
N LEU A 321 12.17 16.38 9.63
CA LEU A 321 11.44 17.30 10.49
C LEU A 321 9.98 16.86 10.67
N ILE A 322 9.30 16.46 9.58
CA ILE A 322 7.92 15.97 9.66
C ILE A 322 7.83 14.76 10.59
N LEU A 323 8.74 13.79 10.43
CA LEU A 323 8.76 12.63 11.33
C LEU A 323 9.03 13.04 12.78
N LEU A 324 9.96 13.97 13.01
CA LEU A 324 10.30 14.48 14.34
C LEU A 324 9.10 15.12 15.04
N VAL A 325 8.29 15.88 14.31
CA VAL A 325 7.11 16.57 14.84
C VAL A 325 5.93 15.61 15.01
N THR A 326 5.73 14.66 14.09
CA THR A 326 4.57 13.74 14.10
C THR A 326 4.73 12.57 15.08
N LEU A 327 5.94 12.03 15.23
CA LEU A 327 6.19 10.82 16.02
C LEU A 327 5.82 10.95 17.51
N PRO A 328 6.07 12.07 18.20
CA PRO A 328 5.63 12.25 19.58
C PRO A 328 4.11 12.16 19.76
N PHE A 329 3.32 12.75 18.87
CA PHE A 329 1.85 12.70 18.96
C PHE A 329 1.32 11.27 18.78
N TYR A 330 1.92 10.52 17.84
CA TYR A 330 1.57 9.13 17.65
C TYR A 330 2.01 8.25 18.84
N GLY A 331 3.21 8.50 19.39
CA GLY A 331 3.71 7.82 20.59
C GLY A 331 2.83 8.08 21.82
N LEU A 332 2.34 9.31 22.00
CA LEU A 332 1.38 9.66 23.05
C LEU A 332 0.05 8.93 22.85
N TYR A 333 -0.49 8.94 21.64
CA TYR A 333 -1.70 8.17 21.29
C TYR A 333 -1.53 6.68 21.63
N GLN A 334 -0.39 6.09 21.28
CA GLN A 334 -0.09 4.70 21.60
C GLN A 334 -0.01 4.46 23.11
N GLN A 335 0.68 5.32 23.86
CA GLN A 335 0.80 5.20 25.32
C GLN A 335 -0.57 5.31 26.00
N ILE A 336 -1.42 6.24 25.58
CA ILE A 336 -2.78 6.39 26.09
C ILE A 336 -3.60 5.14 25.78
N SER A 337 -3.55 4.66 24.54
CA SER A 337 -4.25 3.45 24.10
C SER A 337 -3.81 2.21 24.89
N LEU A 338 -2.49 2.01 25.06
CA LEU A 338 -1.96 0.86 25.80
C LEU A 338 -2.30 0.93 27.29
N SER A 339 -2.11 2.09 27.92
CA SER A 339 -2.39 2.28 29.35
C SER A 339 -3.86 2.03 29.66
N ALA A 340 -4.76 2.51 28.80
CA ALA A 340 -6.19 2.32 28.96
C ALA A 340 -6.66 0.89 28.67
N ASN A 341 -5.90 0.11 27.91
CA ASN A 341 -6.18 -1.30 27.62
C ASN A 341 -5.54 -2.27 28.64
N GLN A 342 -4.37 -1.93 29.21
CA GLN A 342 -3.61 -2.79 30.12
C GLN A 342 -4.08 -2.72 31.59
N HIS A 343 -4.64 -1.59 32.04
CA HIS A 343 -5.11 -1.47 33.42
C HIS A 343 -6.45 -2.17 33.65
N HIS A 344 -6.38 -3.50 33.83
CA HIS A 344 -7.42 -4.36 34.41
C HIS A 344 -7.52 -4.17 35.94
N SER A 345 -7.36 -2.94 36.46
CA SER A 345 -7.60 -2.65 37.88
C SER A 345 -9.05 -2.18 38.04
N LYS A 346 -9.73 -2.67 39.08
CA LYS A 346 -11.15 -2.38 39.41
C LYS A 346 -11.51 -0.88 39.45
N ILE A 347 -10.52 0.03 39.54
CA ILE A 347 -10.70 1.48 39.64
C ILE A 347 -10.86 2.15 38.26
N CYS A 348 -10.13 1.69 37.23
CA CYS A 348 -10.23 2.22 35.85
C CYS A 348 -11.38 1.59 35.04
N GLN A 349 -12.09 0.61 35.60
CA GLN A 349 -13.25 -0.02 34.98
C GLN A 349 -14.52 0.85 35.05
N SER A 350 -14.50 1.93 35.85
CA SER A 350 -15.60 2.90 35.83
C SER A 350 -15.71 3.53 34.44
N LYS A 351 -16.93 3.50 33.88
CA LYS A 351 -17.29 4.12 32.60
C LYS A 351 -16.83 5.59 32.51
N ILE A 352 -16.65 6.23 33.66
CA ILE A 352 -16.21 7.62 33.88
C ILE A 352 -14.77 7.88 33.42
N TRP A 353 -13.80 6.97 33.66
CA TRP A 353 -12.39 7.20 33.27
C TRP A 353 -12.07 6.78 31.83
N ARG A 354 -12.85 5.86 31.26
CA ARG A 354 -12.64 5.36 29.89
C ARG A 354 -13.00 6.40 28.82
N TRP A 355 -14.03 7.20 29.05
CA TRP A 355 -14.47 8.24 28.12
C TRP A 355 -13.41 9.34 27.87
N PRO A 356 -12.83 10.00 28.90
CA PRO A 356 -11.81 11.03 28.69
C PRO A 356 -10.54 10.47 28.03
N ALA A 357 -10.12 9.25 28.38
CA ALA A 357 -9.00 8.58 27.71
C ALA A 357 -9.28 8.34 26.22
N THR A 358 -10.51 7.98 25.87
CA THR A 358 -10.92 7.79 24.47
C THR A 358 -10.92 9.10 23.68
N VAL A 359 -11.45 10.18 24.27
CA VAL A 359 -11.45 11.52 23.67
C VAL A 359 -10.01 12.00 23.46
N LEU A 360 -9.14 11.84 24.46
CA LEU A 360 -7.74 12.26 24.36
C LEU A 360 -6.98 11.44 23.30
N ALA A 361 -7.21 10.13 23.20
CA ALA A 361 -6.65 9.29 22.15
C ALA A 361 -7.13 9.72 20.75
N ALA A 362 -8.43 10.03 20.60
CA ALA A 362 -8.98 10.51 19.35
C ALA A 362 -8.40 11.87 18.93
N ILE A 363 -8.24 12.81 19.87
CA ILE A 363 -7.62 14.12 19.64
C ILE A 363 -6.16 13.95 19.20
N THR A 364 -5.36 13.19 19.96
CA THR A 364 -3.94 12.98 19.64
C THR A 364 -3.72 12.29 18.30
N TYR A 365 -4.56 11.30 17.97
CA TYR A 365 -4.56 10.67 16.64
C TYR A 365 -4.98 11.64 15.53
N GLY A 366 -6.00 12.48 15.77
CA GLY A 366 -6.44 13.52 14.85
C GLY A 366 -5.34 14.55 14.56
N ILE A 367 -4.60 14.98 15.59
CA ILE A 367 -3.43 15.85 15.45
C ILE A 367 -2.36 15.19 14.57
N TRP A 368 -2.01 13.94 14.85
CA TRP A 368 -1.04 13.21 14.05
C TRP A 368 -1.49 13.09 12.57
N PHE A 369 -2.78 12.83 12.33
CA PHE A 369 -3.36 12.75 11.00
C PHE A 369 -3.28 14.09 10.25
N LEU A 370 -3.63 15.20 10.90
CA LEU A 370 -3.54 16.55 10.33
C LEU A 370 -2.10 16.91 9.94
N LEU A 371 -1.14 16.67 10.84
CA LEU A 371 0.28 16.94 10.60
C LEU A 371 0.83 16.07 9.46
N THR A 372 0.48 14.78 9.43
CA THR A 372 0.87 13.85 8.36
C THR A 372 0.30 14.28 7.00
N GLY A 373 -0.92 14.84 6.99
CA GLY A 373 -1.58 15.39 5.80
C GLY A 373 -0.74 16.41 5.03
N THR A 374 0.03 17.24 5.76
CA THR A 374 0.89 18.29 5.16
C THR A 374 2.01 17.74 4.26
N ALA A 375 2.36 16.46 4.41
CA ALA A 375 3.51 15.84 3.77
C ALA A 375 3.18 14.81 2.69
N LEU A 376 1.89 14.48 2.47
CA LEU A 376 1.46 13.41 1.58
C LEU A 376 1.99 13.57 0.15
N LEU A 377 1.92 14.79 -0.39
CA LEU A 377 2.38 15.08 -1.75
C LEU A 377 3.90 14.89 -1.91
N ASN A 378 4.68 15.39 -0.96
CA ASN A 378 6.15 15.28 -0.99
C ASN A 378 6.61 13.82 -0.80
N SER A 379 5.98 13.09 0.14
CA SER A 379 6.21 11.66 0.36
C SER A 379 6.03 10.85 -0.94
N ARG A 380 5.01 11.18 -1.72
CA ARG A 380 4.72 10.51 -2.99
C ARG A 380 5.76 10.81 -4.06
N LEU A 381 5.99 12.09 -4.33
CA LEU A 381 6.78 12.51 -5.49
C LEU A 381 8.27 12.24 -5.34
N ARG A 382 8.80 12.22 -4.09
CA ARG A 382 10.20 11.87 -3.85
C ARG A 382 10.54 10.43 -4.23
N LEU A 383 9.59 9.50 -4.11
CA LEU A 383 9.82 8.07 -4.33
C LEU A 383 10.16 7.77 -5.79
N TYR A 384 9.51 8.42 -6.75
CA TYR A 384 9.84 8.27 -8.17
C TYR A 384 11.29 8.64 -8.49
N HIS A 385 11.81 9.69 -7.86
CA HIS A 385 13.19 10.10 -8.02
C HIS A 385 14.15 9.10 -7.35
N SER A 386 13.77 8.59 -6.18
CA SER A 386 14.55 7.58 -5.46
C SER A 386 14.62 6.26 -6.20
N ASP A 387 13.54 5.82 -6.84
CA ASP A 387 13.49 4.61 -7.68
C ASP A 387 14.47 4.70 -8.85
N ARG A 388 14.45 5.84 -9.56
CA ARG A 388 15.38 6.12 -10.66
C ARG A 388 16.83 6.07 -10.19
N GLN A 389 17.15 6.76 -9.08
CA GLN A 389 18.50 6.77 -8.53
C GLN A 389 18.94 5.38 -8.04
N ALA A 390 18.05 4.61 -7.43
CA ALA A 390 18.34 3.25 -6.99
C ALA A 390 18.72 2.34 -8.16
N ALA A 391 17.95 2.42 -9.25
CA ALA A 391 18.23 1.69 -10.48
C ALA A 391 19.59 2.11 -11.06
N GLU A 392 19.91 3.41 -11.08
CA GLU A 392 21.19 3.92 -11.60
C GLU A 392 22.40 3.57 -10.71
N ILE A 393 22.24 3.56 -9.39
CA ILE A 393 23.31 3.21 -8.44
C ILE A 393 23.66 1.72 -8.53
N THR A 394 22.65 0.86 -8.66
CA THR A 394 22.84 -0.61 -8.64
C THR A 394 22.94 -1.25 -10.01
N GLY A 395 22.41 -0.59 -11.06
CA GLY A 395 22.18 -1.22 -12.36
C GLY A 395 21.15 -2.36 -12.29
N ASN A 396 20.35 -2.45 -11.23
CA ASN A 396 19.43 -3.57 -10.99
C ASN A 396 17.98 -3.10 -10.76
N PRO A 397 17.27 -2.63 -11.81
CA PRO A 397 15.87 -2.22 -11.68
C PRO A 397 14.96 -3.40 -11.32
N ASN A 398 15.25 -4.61 -11.82
CA ASN A 398 14.47 -5.82 -11.52
C ASN A 398 14.60 -6.24 -10.05
N GLY A 399 15.80 -6.16 -9.47
CA GLY A 399 16.01 -6.40 -8.04
C GLY A 399 15.21 -5.44 -7.16
N LEU A 400 15.08 -4.18 -7.57
CA LEU A 400 14.22 -3.23 -6.88
C LEU A 400 12.73 -3.58 -6.98
N ILE A 401 12.25 -3.97 -8.18
CA ILE A 401 10.86 -4.44 -8.35
C ILE A 401 10.56 -5.62 -7.42
N ARG A 402 11.43 -6.64 -7.41
CA ARG A 402 11.29 -7.80 -6.52
C ARG A 402 11.26 -7.38 -5.06
N ALA A 403 12.16 -6.49 -4.66
CA ALA A 403 12.24 -6.00 -3.29
C ALA A 403 10.96 -5.28 -2.86
N LEU A 404 10.43 -4.36 -3.67
CA LEU A 404 9.18 -3.63 -3.37
C LEU A 404 7.99 -4.56 -3.21
N LEU A 405 7.85 -5.54 -4.11
CA LEU A 405 6.77 -6.51 -4.06
C LEU A 405 6.90 -7.46 -2.85
N LYS A 406 8.11 -7.96 -2.58
CA LYS A 406 8.38 -8.79 -1.39
C LYS A 406 8.13 -8.03 -0.09
N ILE A 407 8.46 -6.75 -0.03
CA ILE A 407 8.11 -5.88 1.10
C ILE A 407 6.59 -5.85 1.26
N SER A 408 5.82 -5.63 0.19
CA SER A 408 4.35 -5.64 0.27
C SER A 408 3.79 -6.97 0.78
N ILE A 409 4.32 -8.09 0.28
CA ILE A 409 3.89 -9.44 0.70
C ILE A 409 4.25 -9.68 2.17
N GLY A 410 5.47 -9.33 2.58
CA GLY A 410 5.92 -9.48 3.95
C GLY A 410 5.17 -8.61 4.95
N VAL A 411 4.80 -7.37 4.57
CA VAL A 411 3.96 -6.50 5.40
C VAL A 411 2.55 -7.09 5.55
N ALA A 412 1.92 -7.57 4.46
CA ALA A 412 0.62 -8.23 4.55
C ALA A 412 0.67 -9.48 5.44
N HIS A 413 1.75 -10.27 5.31
CA HIS A 413 1.96 -11.46 6.11
C HIS A 413 2.13 -11.14 7.60
N ASP A 414 2.93 -10.13 7.96
CA ASP A 414 3.09 -9.68 9.35
C ASP A 414 1.76 -9.20 9.96
N ILE A 415 0.97 -8.41 9.22
CA ILE A 415 -0.35 -7.94 9.66
C ILE A 415 -1.30 -9.13 9.86
N ASN A 416 -1.26 -10.13 8.96
CA ASN A 416 -2.09 -11.32 9.08
C ASN A 416 -1.72 -12.16 10.30
N LEU A 417 -0.41 -12.32 10.59
CA LEU A 417 0.09 -13.06 11.75
C LEU A 417 -0.24 -12.35 13.07
N LYS A 418 -0.07 -11.03 13.12
CA LYS A 418 -0.35 -10.25 14.33
C LYS A 418 -1.82 -9.93 14.53
N GLU A 419 -2.66 -10.14 13.53
CA GLU A 419 -4.10 -9.83 13.53
C GLU A 419 -4.45 -8.33 13.68
N HIS A 420 -3.45 -7.44 13.58
CA HIS A 420 -3.62 -5.99 13.65
C HIS A 420 -2.45 -5.27 12.96
N THR A 421 -2.62 -4.00 12.60
CA THR A 421 -1.47 -3.22 12.11
C THR A 421 -0.57 -2.83 13.25
N SER A 422 0.70 -3.22 13.13
CA SER A 422 1.71 -2.78 14.06
C SER A 422 1.84 -1.25 13.98
N TRP A 423 1.87 -0.61 15.14
CA TRP A 423 1.92 0.84 15.28
C TRP A 423 3.19 1.44 14.63
N GLN A 424 4.29 0.65 14.56
CA GLN A 424 5.53 0.99 13.88
C GLN A 424 5.33 1.20 12.37
N LEU A 425 4.54 0.36 11.72
CA LEU A 425 4.26 0.45 10.28
C LEU A 425 3.47 1.71 9.97
N GLU A 426 2.52 2.07 10.84
CA GLU A 426 1.69 3.25 10.66
C GLU A 426 2.46 4.54 10.94
N SER A 427 3.18 4.63 12.06
CA SER A 427 3.91 5.84 12.44
C SER A 427 5.04 6.19 11.46
N LEU A 428 5.69 5.18 10.89
CA LEU A 428 6.81 5.35 9.96
C LEU A 428 6.40 5.35 8.49
N ASN A 429 5.10 5.19 8.19
CA ASN A 429 4.59 4.99 6.84
C ASN A 429 5.07 6.09 5.87
N LEU A 430 5.07 7.35 6.30
CA LEU A 430 5.43 8.50 5.49
C LEU A 430 6.86 8.43 4.89
N LEU A 431 7.79 7.76 5.58
CA LEU A 431 9.19 7.60 5.12
C LEU A 431 9.46 6.21 4.54
N ALA A 432 8.55 5.26 4.74
CA ALA A 432 8.69 3.90 4.21
C ALA A 432 8.63 3.91 2.67
N PRO A 433 9.38 3.04 1.97
CA PRO A 433 9.32 2.95 0.52
C PRO A 433 8.00 2.38 0.02
N VAL A 434 7.25 1.66 0.85
CA VAL A 434 6.00 0.98 0.49
C VAL A 434 4.96 1.28 1.57
N ALA A 435 3.75 1.66 1.14
CA ALA A 435 2.65 1.90 2.06
C ALA A 435 2.16 0.58 2.68
N TYR A 436 1.93 0.56 3.99
CA TYR A 436 1.30 -0.61 4.61
C TYR A 436 -0.14 -0.81 4.06
N GLN A 437 -0.86 0.29 3.78
CA GLN A 437 -2.23 0.26 3.29
C GLN A 437 -2.36 -0.43 1.92
N HIS A 438 -1.44 -0.14 1.00
CA HIS A 438 -1.38 -0.80 -0.30
C HIS A 438 -1.00 -2.27 -0.14
N SER A 439 -0.10 -2.54 0.81
CA SER A 439 0.42 -3.89 1.07
C SER A 439 -0.66 -4.84 1.58
N ILE A 440 -1.62 -4.38 2.40
CA ILE A 440 -2.74 -5.22 2.90
C ILE A 440 -3.39 -6.01 1.75
N VAL A 441 -3.79 -5.32 0.68
CA VAL A 441 -4.48 -5.95 -0.44
C VAL A 441 -3.47 -6.57 -1.40
N LEU A 442 -2.50 -5.80 -1.89
CA LEU A 442 -1.53 -6.25 -2.89
C LEU A 442 -0.74 -7.48 -2.43
N GLY A 443 -0.26 -7.47 -1.19
CA GLY A 443 0.54 -8.55 -0.62
C GLY A 443 -0.27 -9.82 -0.33
N SER A 444 -1.56 -9.69 0.01
CA SER A 444 -2.42 -10.83 0.32
C SER A 444 -2.98 -11.53 -0.92
N ILE A 445 -3.21 -10.80 -2.01
CA ILE A 445 -3.69 -11.37 -3.29
C ILE A 445 -2.58 -11.95 -4.16
N ALA A 446 -1.31 -11.67 -3.86
CA ALA A 446 -0.18 -12.01 -4.73
C ALA A 446 -0.06 -13.51 -5.06
N GLY A 447 -0.61 -14.40 -4.22
CA GLY A 447 -0.68 -15.84 -4.49
C GLY A 447 -1.91 -16.31 -5.28
N HIS A 448 -2.93 -15.46 -5.40
CA HIS A 448 -4.24 -15.80 -5.97
C HIS A 448 -4.49 -15.12 -7.33
N LEU A 449 -3.84 -13.99 -7.58
CA LEU A 449 -3.98 -13.19 -8.81
C LEU A 449 -2.59 -12.88 -9.39
N PRO A 450 -2.38 -13.03 -10.72
CA PRO A 450 -1.19 -12.48 -11.36
C PRO A 450 -1.10 -10.98 -11.12
N LEU A 451 0.04 -10.53 -10.57
CA LEU A 451 0.27 -9.13 -10.18
C LEU A 451 0.08 -8.17 -11.35
N GLU A 452 0.41 -8.61 -12.57
CA GLU A 452 0.22 -7.82 -13.79
C GLU A 452 -1.25 -7.43 -14.02
N SER A 453 -2.20 -8.29 -13.67
CA SER A 453 -3.64 -8.01 -13.81
C SER A 453 -4.10 -6.96 -12.79
N PHE A 454 -3.62 -7.04 -11.54
CA PHE A 454 -3.93 -6.02 -10.53
C PHE A 454 -3.41 -4.63 -10.92
N PHE A 455 -2.22 -4.57 -11.52
CA PHE A 455 -1.61 -3.31 -11.94
C PHE A 455 -2.23 -2.70 -13.19
N GLN A 456 -3.13 -3.38 -13.91
CA GLN A 456 -3.80 -2.76 -15.06
C GLN A 456 -4.58 -1.50 -14.66
N TRP A 457 -5.34 -1.58 -13.57
CA TRP A 457 -6.03 -0.42 -13.01
C TRP A 457 -5.02 0.68 -12.63
N GLU A 458 -3.93 0.32 -11.94
CA GLU A 458 -2.93 1.27 -11.47
C GLU A 458 -2.09 1.92 -12.58
N ASN A 459 -1.93 1.27 -13.72
CA ASN A 459 -1.11 1.77 -14.83
C ASN A 459 -1.93 2.59 -15.83
N PHE A 460 -3.17 2.17 -16.11
CA PHE A 460 -3.91 2.66 -17.27
C PHE A 460 -5.16 3.47 -16.92
N HIS A 461 -5.67 3.42 -15.69
CA HIS A 461 -6.89 4.14 -15.36
C HIS A 461 -6.70 5.68 -15.50
N PRO A 462 -7.53 6.38 -16.30
CA PRO A 462 -7.40 7.82 -16.57
C PRO A 462 -7.38 8.71 -15.32
N TYR A 463 -8.27 8.44 -14.36
CA TYR A 463 -8.42 9.29 -13.17
C TYR A 463 -7.59 8.84 -11.96
N ARG A 464 -6.63 7.92 -12.15
CA ARG A 464 -5.88 7.30 -11.05
C ARG A 464 -5.07 8.29 -10.20
N GLN A 465 -4.57 9.36 -10.81
CA GLN A 465 -3.82 10.40 -10.10
C GLN A 465 -4.72 11.19 -9.14
N TRP A 466 -5.96 11.48 -9.56
CA TRP A 466 -6.95 12.13 -8.71
C TRP A 466 -7.32 11.24 -7.51
N LEU A 467 -7.53 9.95 -7.76
CA LEU A 467 -7.87 8.95 -6.73
C LEU A 467 -6.77 8.68 -5.71
N THR A 468 -5.56 9.19 -5.94
CA THR A 468 -4.41 9.00 -5.07
C THR A 468 -3.97 10.30 -4.39
N ILE A 469 -4.67 11.42 -4.57
CA ILE A 469 -4.32 12.71 -3.94
C ILE A 469 -4.18 12.59 -2.43
N ASN A 470 -5.01 11.78 -1.78
CA ASN A 470 -4.95 11.54 -0.34
C ASN A 470 -4.04 10.36 0.08
N SER A 471 -3.12 9.94 -0.79
CA SER A 471 -2.19 8.84 -0.53
C SER A 471 -0.77 9.38 -0.32
N SER A 472 -0.06 8.82 0.66
CA SER A 472 1.36 9.14 0.93
C SER A 472 2.29 8.54 -0.12
N HIS A 473 1.90 7.45 -0.75
CA HIS A 473 2.74 6.73 -1.72
C HIS A 473 2.16 6.81 -3.12
N PRO A 474 3.01 6.67 -4.16
CA PRO A 474 2.51 6.51 -5.51
C PRO A 474 1.93 5.12 -5.69
N LEU A 475 1.14 4.95 -6.75
CA LEU A 475 0.67 3.64 -7.17
C LEU A 475 1.87 2.72 -7.43
N MET A 476 1.75 1.48 -6.98
CA MET A 476 2.84 0.52 -7.09
C MET A 476 3.08 0.16 -8.57
N GLY A 477 2.00 0.02 -9.34
CA GLY A 477 2.03 -0.17 -10.79
C GLY A 477 2.84 0.92 -11.50
N ASP A 478 2.51 2.20 -11.28
CA ASP A 478 3.21 3.33 -11.92
C ASP A 478 4.73 3.31 -11.62
N ARG A 479 5.14 2.93 -10.40
CA ARG A 479 6.55 2.82 -10.03
C ARG A 479 7.24 1.65 -10.72
N ILE A 480 6.60 0.48 -10.70
CA ILE A 480 7.11 -0.73 -11.34
C ILE A 480 7.24 -0.52 -12.84
N GLU A 481 6.24 0.08 -13.48
CA GLU A 481 6.25 0.36 -14.92
C GLU A 481 7.43 1.27 -15.30
N ARG A 482 7.73 2.31 -14.50
CA ARG A 482 8.92 3.15 -14.70
C ARG A 482 10.23 2.37 -14.56
N LEU A 483 10.31 1.44 -13.61
CA LEU A 483 11.48 0.57 -13.47
C LEU A 483 11.60 -0.40 -14.65
N CYS A 484 10.48 -0.93 -15.16
CA CYS A 484 10.43 -1.73 -16.37
C CYS A 484 10.83 -0.92 -17.61
N GLN A 485 10.50 0.38 -17.68
CA GLN A 485 10.98 1.27 -18.75
C GLN A 485 12.50 1.44 -18.70
N ILE A 486 13.07 1.62 -17.51
CA ILE A 486 14.53 1.68 -17.34
C ILE A 486 15.18 0.35 -17.73
N ALA A 487 14.60 -0.79 -17.33
CA ALA A 487 15.09 -2.11 -17.71
C ALA A 487 15.09 -2.28 -19.25
N ARG A 488 14.00 -1.88 -19.93
CA ARG A 488 13.91 -1.92 -21.40
C ARG A 488 14.90 -1.00 -22.08
N TYR A 489 15.09 0.22 -21.55
CA TYR A 489 16.08 1.16 -22.05
C TYR A 489 17.51 0.59 -21.97
N TRP A 490 17.80 -0.23 -20.94
CA TRP A 490 19.07 -0.96 -20.82
C TRP A 490 19.07 -2.35 -21.46
N HIS A 491 18.08 -2.68 -22.29
CA HIS A 491 17.93 -3.97 -22.96
C HIS A 491 17.94 -5.18 -22.01
N LEU A 492 17.40 -5.02 -20.81
CA LEU A 492 17.20 -6.09 -19.84
C LEU A 492 15.81 -6.71 -20.00
N ASN A 493 15.71 -8.02 -19.73
CA ASN A 493 14.43 -8.66 -19.50
C ASN A 493 13.75 -8.04 -18.27
N THR A 494 12.44 -7.88 -18.30
CA THR A 494 11.67 -7.31 -17.18
C THR A 494 11.17 -8.41 -16.23
N GLU A 495 11.13 -8.11 -14.94
CA GLU A 495 10.60 -9.04 -13.93
C GLU A 495 9.11 -9.35 -14.15
N LEU A 496 8.32 -8.32 -14.48
CA LEU A 496 6.90 -8.42 -14.80
C LEU A 496 6.68 -8.15 -16.30
N TYR A 497 5.68 -8.82 -16.90
CA TYR A 497 5.29 -8.48 -18.27
C TYR A 497 4.42 -7.22 -18.26
N GLN A 498 4.62 -6.34 -19.24
CA GLN A 498 3.67 -5.26 -19.46
C GLN A 498 2.46 -5.83 -20.21
N ILE A 499 1.28 -5.80 -19.57
CA ILE A 499 0.02 -6.08 -20.24
C ILE A 499 -0.58 -4.74 -20.67
N THR A 500 -0.28 -4.31 -21.89
CA THR A 500 -0.95 -3.15 -22.48
C THR A 500 -2.37 -3.57 -22.86
N PRO A 501 -3.41 -2.84 -22.43
CA PRO A 501 -4.77 -3.16 -22.82
C PRO A 501 -4.93 -3.00 -24.34
N GLN A 502 -5.53 -4.00 -24.99
CA GLN A 502 -5.73 -3.99 -26.46
C GLN A 502 -6.72 -2.91 -26.92
N GLN A 503 -7.57 -2.42 -26.01
CA GLN A 503 -8.53 -1.35 -26.24
C GLN A 503 -8.40 -0.28 -25.15
N PRO A 504 -8.64 1.00 -25.47
CA PRO A 504 -8.66 2.05 -24.47
C PRO A 504 -9.78 1.78 -23.46
N ILE A 505 -9.48 1.92 -22.17
CA ILE A 505 -10.46 1.74 -21.10
C ILE A 505 -11.48 2.88 -21.20
N VAL A 506 -12.70 2.54 -21.61
CA VAL A 506 -13.80 3.52 -21.73
C VAL A 506 -14.47 3.67 -20.37
N ILE A 507 -14.41 4.88 -19.81
CA ILE A 507 -15.08 5.23 -18.56
C ILE A 507 -16.28 6.12 -18.88
N ARG A 508 -17.39 5.92 -18.17
CA ARG A 508 -18.55 6.80 -18.24
C ARG A 508 -18.20 8.15 -17.62
N PRO A 509 -18.21 9.28 -18.37
CA PRO A 509 -17.82 10.58 -17.84
C PRO A 509 -18.73 11.03 -16.69
N GLN A 510 -20.01 10.63 -16.73
CA GLN A 510 -21.00 10.90 -15.68
C GLN A 510 -20.58 10.32 -14.31
N SER A 511 -20.01 9.11 -14.27
CA SER A 511 -19.55 8.51 -13.01
C SER A 511 -18.45 9.34 -12.37
N PHE A 512 -17.47 9.79 -13.17
CA PHE A 512 -16.39 10.63 -12.65
C PHE A 512 -16.90 12.01 -12.18
N LEU A 513 -17.81 12.64 -12.92
CA LEU A 513 -18.44 13.91 -12.51
C LEU A 513 -19.17 13.77 -11.16
N LEU A 514 -19.92 12.67 -10.96
CA LEU A 514 -20.56 12.37 -9.67
C LEU A 514 -19.53 12.16 -8.56
N GLN A 515 -18.39 11.54 -8.87
CA GLN A 515 -17.32 11.34 -7.91
C GLN A 515 -16.69 12.66 -7.43
N ILE A 516 -16.57 13.65 -8.31
CA ILE A 516 -16.01 14.96 -7.98
C ILE A 516 -17.07 16.01 -7.64
N ALA A 517 -18.34 15.63 -7.53
CA ALA A 517 -19.47 16.56 -7.35
C ALA A 517 -19.30 17.55 -6.18
N PRO A 518 -18.80 17.18 -4.98
CA PRO A 518 -18.53 18.16 -3.91
C PRO A 518 -17.55 19.26 -4.32
N TRP A 519 -16.52 18.90 -5.09
CA TRP A 519 -15.49 19.82 -5.56
C TRP A 519 -15.97 20.69 -6.71
N LEU A 520 -16.88 20.18 -7.56
CA LEU A 520 -17.58 20.98 -8.58
C LEU A 520 -18.58 21.96 -7.97
N GLY A 521 -19.11 21.65 -6.78
CA GLY A 521 -19.98 22.54 -6.01
C GLY A 521 -19.29 23.84 -5.60
N ILE A 522 -17.97 23.82 -5.35
CA ILE A 522 -17.19 24.99 -4.93
C ILE A 522 -17.21 26.11 -6.00
N PRO A 523 -16.75 25.89 -7.25
CA PRO A 523 -16.79 26.93 -8.28
C PRO A 523 -18.23 27.33 -8.63
N LEU A 524 -19.19 26.40 -8.56
CA LEU A 524 -20.61 26.73 -8.74
C LEU A 524 -21.09 27.72 -7.66
N GLY A 525 -20.67 27.52 -6.41
CA GLY A 525 -20.92 28.45 -5.30
C GLY A 525 -20.31 29.83 -5.55
N VAL A 526 -19.07 29.91 -6.06
CA VAL A 526 -18.44 31.20 -6.42
C VAL A 526 -19.21 31.91 -7.53
N ILE A 527 -19.65 31.18 -8.56
CA ILE A 527 -20.44 31.75 -9.66
C ILE A 527 -21.79 32.28 -9.14
N LEU A 528 -22.47 31.51 -8.28
CA LEU A 528 -23.71 31.93 -7.65
C LEU A 528 -23.50 33.19 -6.80
N ALA A 529 -22.42 33.25 -6.01
CA ALA A 529 -22.07 34.43 -5.23
C ALA A 529 -21.89 35.67 -6.12
N GLY A 530 -21.17 35.52 -7.25
CA GLY A 530 -20.98 36.60 -8.21
C GLY A 530 -22.29 37.06 -8.88
N LEU A 531 -23.18 36.14 -9.22
CA LEU A 531 -24.51 36.46 -9.76
C LEU A 531 -25.38 37.18 -8.72
N THR A 532 -25.38 36.73 -7.47
CA THR A 532 -26.12 37.40 -6.39
C THR A 532 -25.58 38.79 -6.11
N TRP A 533 -24.26 38.98 -6.18
CA TRP A 533 -23.62 40.27 -6.03
C TRP A 533 -24.01 41.24 -7.16
N LEU A 534 -23.96 40.78 -8.42
CA LEU A 534 -24.41 41.58 -9.58
C LEU A 534 -25.89 41.96 -9.47
N LEU A 535 -26.75 40.99 -9.14
CA LEU A 535 -28.18 41.22 -9.01
C LEU A 535 -28.47 42.24 -7.89
N TRP A 536 -27.75 42.14 -6.78
CA TRP A 536 -27.83 43.12 -5.70
C TRP A 536 -27.37 44.52 -6.12
N GLN A 537 -26.26 44.62 -6.85
CA GLN A 537 -25.74 45.89 -7.37
C GLN A 537 -26.76 46.57 -8.28
N THR A 538 -27.42 45.81 -9.16
CA THR A 538 -28.48 46.34 -10.01
C THR A 538 -29.71 46.78 -9.21
N ALA A 539 -30.13 46.02 -8.20
CA ALA A 539 -31.27 46.37 -7.35
C ALA A 539 -31.02 47.63 -6.51
N TYR A 540 -29.80 47.80 -5.99
CA TYR A 540 -29.38 49.00 -5.28
C TYR A 540 -29.33 50.22 -6.20
N ALA A 541 -28.78 50.07 -7.41
CA ALA A 541 -28.77 51.14 -8.42
C ALA A 541 -30.20 51.60 -8.79
N MET A 542 -31.16 50.68 -8.79
CA MET A 542 -32.58 50.93 -9.05
C MET A 542 -33.36 51.40 -7.81
N GLN A 543 -32.70 51.66 -6.67
CA GLN A 543 -33.31 52.07 -5.39
C GLN A 543 -34.40 51.12 -4.85
N LEU A 544 -34.40 49.85 -5.29
CA LEU A 544 -35.40 48.86 -4.87
C LEU A 544 -35.16 48.34 -3.44
N LEU A 545 -33.91 48.34 -2.98
CA LEU A 545 -33.50 47.79 -1.67
C LEU A 545 -32.33 48.62 -1.09
N ASN A 546 -32.46 49.07 0.17
CA ASN A 546 -31.51 49.98 0.85
C ASN A 546 -30.50 49.27 1.78
N PHE A 547 -30.35 47.95 1.66
CA PHE A 547 -29.47 47.15 2.53
C PHE A 547 -28.02 47.16 2.03
N LYS A 548 -27.12 47.80 2.81
CA LYS A 548 -25.70 48.01 2.47
C LYS A 548 -24.75 46.82 2.69
N TRP A 549 -25.17 45.78 3.41
CA TRP A 549 -24.23 44.79 3.96
C TRP A 549 -23.50 43.93 2.90
N ILE A 550 -24.13 43.56 1.78
CA ILE A 550 -23.48 42.76 0.71
C ILE A 550 -22.30 43.51 0.03
N TYR A 551 -22.16 44.81 0.25
CA TYR A 551 -21.19 45.65 -0.44
C TYR A 551 -19.78 45.62 0.19
N ASP A 552 -19.68 45.52 1.52
CA ASP A 552 -18.42 45.73 2.24
C ASP A 552 -17.69 44.44 2.61
N ASP A 553 -18.38 43.29 2.57
CA ASP A 553 -17.87 42.06 3.15
C ASP A 553 -17.78 40.92 2.13
N TRP A 554 -16.57 40.41 1.84
CA TRP A 554 -16.35 39.28 0.94
C TRP A 554 -16.74 37.92 1.55
N TYR A 555 -17.06 37.87 2.85
CA TYR A 555 -17.34 36.61 3.53
C TYR A 555 -18.64 35.93 3.05
N PHE A 556 -19.59 36.64 2.43
CA PHE A 556 -20.76 35.99 1.82
C PHE A 556 -20.37 34.97 0.74
N VAL A 557 -19.26 35.21 0.01
CA VAL A 557 -18.73 34.28 -1.00
C VAL A 557 -18.37 32.94 -0.37
N LEU A 558 -17.77 32.97 0.82
CA LEU A 558 -17.45 31.75 1.57
C LEU A 558 -18.72 30.98 1.92
N GLY A 559 -19.80 31.66 2.29
CA GLY A 559 -21.07 31.01 2.58
C GLY A 559 -21.68 30.31 1.35
N PHE A 560 -21.67 30.95 0.18
CA PHE A 560 -22.09 30.30 -1.07
C PHE A 560 -21.18 29.14 -1.49
N VAL A 561 -19.87 29.23 -1.26
CA VAL A 561 -18.93 28.12 -1.49
C VAL A 561 -19.29 26.92 -0.63
N LEU A 562 -19.60 27.12 0.66
CA LEU A 562 -20.01 26.05 1.56
C LEU A 562 -21.36 25.43 1.13
N ILE A 563 -22.32 26.26 0.73
CA ILE A 563 -23.62 25.79 0.21
C ILE A 563 -23.42 24.96 -1.07
N GLY A 564 -22.59 25.45 -2.01
CA GLY A 564 -22.27 24.73 -3.25
C GLY A 564 -21.62 23.38 -2.98
N PHE A 565 -20.63 23.34 -2.08
CA PHE A 565 -20.02 22.07 -1.62
C PHE A 565 -21.07 21.12 -1.04
N SER A 566 -21.98 21.62 -0.19
CA SER A 566 -23.05 20.80 0.40
C SER A 566 -23.97 20.19 -0.67
N ILE A 567 -24.45 20.98 -1.64
CA ILE A 567 -25.28 20.46 -2.75
C ILE A 567 -24.53 19.35 -3.51
N GLY A 568 -23.25 19.57 -3.80
CA GLY A 568 -22.40 18.57 -4.45
C GLY A 568 -22.29 17.27 -3.64
N THR A 569 -22.15 17.37 -2.31
CA THR A 569 -22.16 16.18 -1.44
C THR A 569 -23.51 15.46 -1.44
N MET A 570 -24.64 16.18 -1.43
CA MET A 570 -25.97 15.57 -1.46
C MET A 570 -26.22 14.77 -2.74
N ILE A 571 -25.79 15.29 -3.89
CA ILE A 571 -25.86 14.58 -5.19
C ILE A 571 -25.03 13.29 -5.14
N GLN A 572 -23.87 13.33 -4.49
CA GLN A 572 -22.95 12.20 -4.41
C GLN A 572 -23.45 11.04 -3.52
N ILE A 573 -24.19 11.34 -2.43
CA ILE A 573 -24.62 10.35 -1.43
C ILE A 573 -25.36 9.16 -2.06
N ASN A 574 -26.32 9.42 -2.95
CA ASN A 574 -27.16 8.38 -3.55
C ASN A 574 -26.35 7.44 -4.45
N ALA A 575 -25.36 7.98 -5.17
CA ALA A 575 -24.47 7.20 -6.01
C ALA A 575 -23.49 6.37 -5.16
N LEU A 576 -22.99 6.91 -4.04
CA LEU A 576 -22.08 6.20 -3.14
C LEU A 576 -22.76 5.11 -2.32
N PHE A 577 -23.98 5.33 -1.83
CA PHE A 577 -24.62 4.40 -0.88
C PHE A 577 -25.96 3.87 -1.39
N PRO A 578 -26.00 3.21 -2.57
CA PRO A 578 -27.23 2.63 -3.09
C PRO A 578 -27.69 1.49 -2.19
N LYS A 579 -29.01 1.39 -1.97
CA LYS A 579 -29.61 0.31 -1.16
C LYS A 579 -29.18 -1.06 -1.67
N ILE A 580 -28.68 -1.90 -0.76
CA ILE A 580 -28.29 -3.28 -1.04
C ILE A 580 -29.55 -4.16 -0.96
N ARG A 581 -29.90 -4.82 -2.06
CA ARG A 581 -30.93 -5.87 -2.13
C ARG A 581 -30.21 -7.19 -2.37
N ASP A 582 -30.63 -8.27 -1.70
CA ASP A 582 -29.91 -9.55 -1.68
C ASP A 582 -29.71 -10.18 -3.08
N VAL A 583 -30.53 -9.82 -4.06
CA VAL A 583 -30.46 -10.34 -5.45
C VAL A 583 -29.21 -9.86 -6.21
N ASN A 584 -28.62 -8.71 -5.86
CA ASN A 584 -27.55 -8.06 -6.64
C ASN A 584 -26.19 -8.05 -5.92
N VAL A 585 -25.93 -9.02 -5.05
CA VAL A 585 -24.75 -9.04 -4.19
C VAL A 585 -23.71 -10.01 -4.73
N HIS A 586 -22.53 -9.49 -5.07
CA HIS A 586 -21.40 -10.33 -5.48
C HIS A 586 -20.91 -11.13 -4.26
N LYS A 587 -20.86 -12.45 -4.43
CA LYS A 587 -20.32 -13.39 -3.43
C LYS A 587 -18.80 -13.36 -3.44
N ASN A 588 -18.21 -13.89 -2.37
CA ASN A 588 -16.77 -13.95 -2.12
C ASN A 588 -15.97 -14.40 -3.37
N GLU A 589 -16.45 -15.38 -4.12
CA GLU A 589 -15.78 -15.94 -5.32
C GLU A 589 -15.37 -14.91 -6.39
N ASN A 590 -16.04 -13.75 -6.48
CA ASN A 590 -15.76 -12.73 -7.51
C ASN A 590 -14.87 -11.57 -7.05
N LEU A 591 -14.35 -11.53 -5.81
CA LEU A 591 -13.56 -10.36 -5.36
C LEU A 591 -12.30 -10.16 -6.19
N ILE A 592 -11.59 -11.24 -6.51
CA ILE A 592 -10.31 -11.19 -7.24
C ILE A 592 -10.51 -10.65 -8.66
N SER A 593 -11.57 -11.08 -9.34
CA SER A 593 -11.93 -10.56 -10.66
C SER A 593 -12.31 -9.09 -10.60
N LEU A 594 -13.01 -8.65 -9.55
CA LEU A 594 -13.35 -7.24 -9.35
C LEU A 594 -12.11 -6.38 -9.07
N LEU A 595 -11.10 -6.89 -8.37
CA LEU A 595 -9.85 -6.15 -8.13
C LEU A 595 -8.97 -6.01 -9.38
N ALA A 596 -9.10 -6.97 -10.31
CA ALA A 596 -8.39 -7.00 -11.59
C ALA A 596 -9.04 -6.13 -12.68
N ASP A 597 -10.32 -5.80 -12.56
CA ASP A 597 -11.04 -5.00 -13.55
C ASP A 597 -10.54 -3.54 -13.55
N PRO A 598 -9.99 -3.05 -14.68
CA PRO A 598 -9.41 -1.72 -14.77
C PRO A 598 -10.45 -0.60 -14.96
N SER A 599 -11.74 -0.91 -15.16
CA SER A 599 -12.79 0.08 -15.46
C SER A 599 -13.52 0.64 -14.24
N ILE A 600 -13.35 0.02 -13.07
CA ILE A 600 -14.13 0.32 -11.87
C ILE A 600 -13.68 1.63 -11.21
N LEU A 601 -14.65 2.45 -10.83
CA LEU A 601 -14.50 3.61 -9.95
C LEU A 601 -15.05 3.34 -8.55
N PRO A 602 -14.57 4.05 -7.51
CA PRO A 602 -15.16 3.98 -6.17
C PRO A 602 -16.65 4.33 -6.15
N ILE A 603 -17.10 5.23 -7.03
CA ILE A 603 -18.50 5.70 -7.09
C ILE A 603 -19.46 4.63 -7.61
N ASP A 604 -18.97 3.60 -8.32
CA ASP A 604 -19.83 2.55 -8.89
C ASP A 604 -20.45 1.65 -7.82
N SER A 605 -19.96 1.74 -6.58
CA SER A 605 -20.59 1.17 -5.38
C SER A 605 -20.91 -0.32 -5.50
N ILE A 606 -19.90 -1.12 -5.88
CA ILE A 606 -20.06 -2.55 -6.11
C ILE A 606 -20.46 -3.24 -4.81
N LYS A 607 -21.63 -3.87 -4.82
CA LYS A 607 -22.24 -4.49 -3.64
C LYS A 607 -21.59 -5.85 -3.40
N VAL A 608 -20.98 -6.02 -2.23
CA VAL A 608 -20.25 -7.23 -1.86
C VAL A 608 -20.75 -7.81 -0.54
N ARG A 609 -20.76 -9.14 -0.45
CA ARG A 609 -20.94 -9.90 0.79
C ARG A 609 -19.78 -10.84 0.97
N LEU A 610 -18.91 -10.52 1.92
CA LEU A 610 -17.70 -11.28 2.20
C LEU A 610 -17.81 -11.92 3.58
N THR A 611 -17.23 -13.11 3.70
CA THR A 611 -17.19 -13.87 4.96
C THR A 611 -15.74 -14.05 5.37
N GLY A 612 -15.44 -13.75 6.63
CA GLY A 612 -14.06 -13.81 7.10
C GLY A 612 -13.92 -13.52 8.59
N LYS A 613 -12.68 -13.60 9.07
CA LYS A 613 -12.34 -13.20 10.44
C LYS A 613 -12.12 -11.70 10.50
N LEU A 614 -12.71 -11.01 11.48
CA LEU A 614 -12.46 -9.57 11.69
C LEU A 614 -11.13 -9.39 12.42
N LEU A 615 -10.23 -8.61 11.82
CA LEU A 615 -8.92 -8.25 12.38
C LEU A 615 -8.89 -6.75 12.72
N GLY A 616 -8.03 -6.36 13.65
CA GLY A 616 -7.87 -4.97 14.05
C GLY A 616 -7.30 -4.80 15.45
N ARG A 617 -6.88 -3.57 15.76
CA ARG A 617 -6.44 -3.21 17.12
C ARG A 617 -7.59 -3.33 18.13
N PRO A 618 -7.37 -3.94 19.31
CA PRO A 618 -8.37 -3.96 20.37
C PRO A 618 -8.42 -2.64 21.16
N GLY A 619 -9.59 -2.34 21.74
CA GLY A 619 -9.74 -1.27 22.72
C GLY A 619 -9.60 0.16 22.18
N ILE A 620 -9.13 1.08 23.02
CA ILE A 620 -9.18 2.53 22.73
C ILE A 620 -8.38 2.92 21.48
N GLY A 621 -7.29 2.22 21.18
CA GLY A 621 -6.50 2.39 19.96
C GLY A 621 -7.24 2.08 18.66
N ASN A 622 -8.50 1.67 18.72
CA ASN A 622 -9.34 1.49 17.53
C ASN A 622 -10.73 2.10 17.73
N CYS A 623 -10.87 3.12 18.59
CA CYS A 623 -12.18 3.74 18.94
C CYS A 623 -12.93 4.28 17.72
N LEU A 624 -12.22 4.92 16.81
CA LEU A 624 -12.75 5.43 15.54
C LEU A 624 -12.67 4.40 14.40
N ALA A 625 -12.42 3.14 14.73
CA ALA A 625 -12.18 2.07 13.78
C ALA A 625 -11.11 2.37 12.68
N PRO A 626 -9.98 3.07 12.98
CA PRO A 626 -8.94 3.33 11.97
C PRO A 626 -8.31 2.04 11.41
N ASP A 627 -8.33 0.97 12.19
CA ASP A 627 -7.66 -0.30 11.91
C ASP A 627 -8.65 -1.46 12.00
N LEU A 628 -9.60 -1.52 11.06
CA LEU A 628 -10.46 -2.69 10.85
C LEU A 628 -10.14 -3.35 9.51
N MET A 629 -10.00 -4.66 9.55
CA MET A 629 -9.73 -5.46 8.35
C MET A 629 -10.54 -6.75 8.37
N LEU A 630 -10.86 -7.26 7.19
CA LEU A 630 -11.43 -8.58 7.01
C LEU A 630 -10.38 -9.52 6.45
N GLN A 631 -10.12 -10.62 7.16
CA GLN A 631 -9.39 -11.76 6.62
C GLN A 631 -10.38 -12.72 5.95
N SER A 632 -10.46 -12.62 4.62
CA SER A 632 -11.23 -13.56 3.79
C SER A 632 -10.32 -14.69 3.30
N SER A 633 -10.91 -15.72 2.69
CA SER A 633 -10.18 -16.80 2.01
C SER A 633 -9.28 -16.30 0.87
N GLN A 634 -9.62 -15.14 0.27
CA GLN A 634 -8.91 -14.57 -0.87
C GLN A 634 -7.84 -13.53 -0.51
N GLY A 635 -7.79 -13.11 0.76
CA GLY A 635 -6.85 -12.10 1.22
C GLY A 635 -7.41 -11.17 2.30
N LEU A 636 -6.60 -10.17 2.64
CA LEU A 636 -6.94 -9.13 3.60
C LEU A 636 -7.55 -7.94 2.88
N MET A 637 -8.64 -7.40 3.43
CA MET A 637 -9.29 -6.19 2.93
C MET A 637 -9.52 -5.19 4.06
N LYS A 638 -9.17 -3.91 3.82
CA LYS A 638 -9.45 -2.85 4.78
C LYS A 638 -10.95 -2.54 4.82
N LEU A 639 -11.49 -2.34 6.01
CA LEU A 639 -12.89 -1.99 6.24
C LEU A 639 -12.99 -0.58 6.80
N HIS A 640 -13.97 0.18 6.33
CA HIS A 640 -14.34 1.47 6.92
C HIS A 640 -15.68 1.36 7.65
N HIS A 641 -15.64 1.67 8.94
CA HIS A 641 -16.78 1.70 9.82
C HIS A 641 -16.95 3.12 10.39
N LEU A 642 -18.16 3.64 10.34
CA LEU A 642 -18.53 4.84 11.08
C LEU A 642 -19.52 4.45 12.19
N PRO A 643 -19.25 4.80 13.46
CA PRO A 643 -20.14 4.45 14.56
C PRO A 643 -21.48 5.19 14.42
N GLY A 644 -22.58 4.52 14.74
CA GLY A 644 -23.90 5.16 14.76
C GLY A 644 -24.07 6.06 15.99
N LEU A 645 -24.72 7.22 15.81
CA LEU A 645 -25.07 8.13 16.90
C LEU A 645 -25.86 7.38 18.00
N GLY A 646 -25.40 7.47 19.25
CA GLY A 646 -26.09 6.94 20.43
C GLY A 646 -25.99 5.43 20.67
N LYS A 647 -25.28 4.64 19.85
CA LYS A 647 -25.12 3.19 20.09
C LYS A 647 -23.84 2.88 20.86
N SER A 648 -23.96 2.08 21.93
CA SER A 648 -22.84 1.69 22.81
C SER A 648 -21.99 0.52 22.29
N PHE A 649 -22.41 -0.16 21.21
CA PHE A 649 -21.71 -1.33 20.68
C PHE A 649 -20.59 -0.90 19.74
N HIS A 650 -19.36 -1.24 20.12
CA HIS A 650 -18.17 -0.90 19.35
C HIS A 650 -17.79 -2.12 18.48
N PRO A 651 -17.39 -1.93 17.21
CA PRO A 651 -16.95 -3.03 16.34
C PRO A 651 -15.73 -3.80 16.91
N GLN A 652 -15.05 -3.21 17.89
CA GLN A 652 -13.95 -3.82 18.64
C GLN A 652 -14.34 -5.11 19.35
N ASP A 653 -15.59 -5.22 19.81
CA ASP A 653 -16.08 -6.42 20.53
C ASP A 653 -16.22 -7.64 19.60
N LEU A 654 -16.12 -7.43 18.29
CA LEU A 654 -16.17 -8.46 17.26
C LEU A 654 -14.79 -8.83 16.71
N ILE A 655 -13.72 -8.16 17.15
CA ILE A 655 -12.35 -8.48 16.70
C ILE A 655 -12.02 -9.92 17.10
N GLY A 656 -11.45 -10.66 16.16
CA GLY A 656 -11.13 -12.08 16.31
C GLY A 656 -12.27 -13.03 15.96
N LYS A 657 -13.49 -12.55 15.73
CA LYS A 657 -14.66 -13.41 15.41
C LYS A 657 -14.86 -13.58 13.90
N GLN A 658 -15.48 -14.70 13.54
CA GLN A 658 -15.97 -14.95 12.18
C GLN A 658 -17.22 -14.10 11.94
N ILE A 659 -17.20 -13.27 10.90
CA ILE A 659 -18.29 -12.36 10.56
C ILE A 659 -18.61 -12.37 9.07
N VAL A 660 -19.83 -11.96 8.76
CA VAL A 660 -20.29 -11.67 7.40
C VAL A 660 -20.36 -10.15 7.25
N VAL A 661 -19.56 -9.61 6.35
CA VAL A 661 -19.52 -8.19 6.01
C VAL A 661 -20.38 -7.96 4.78
N ARG A 662 -21.38 -7.07 4.89
CA ARG A 662 -22.13 -6.54 3.76
C ARG A 662 -21.76 -5.07 3.58
N GLY A 663 -21.43 -4.67 2.35
CA GLY A 663 -21.00 -3.30 2.09
C GLY A 663 -20.74 -3.03 0.61
N TRP A 664 -20.05 -1.92 0.36
CA TRP A 664 -19.68 -1.46 -0.97
C TRP A 664 -18.16 -1.50 -1.14
N LEU A 665 -17.69 -2.26 -2.13
CA LEU A 665 -16.28 -2.30 -2.53
C LEU A 665 -15.91 -1.02 -3.27
N ARG A 666 -14.85 -0.37 -2.81
CA ARG A 666 -14.27 0.84 -3.42
C ARG A 666 -12.93 0.49 -4.04
N ARG A 667 -12.82 0.58 -5.35
CA ARG A 667 -11.54 0.42 -6.05
C ARG A 667 -10.90 1.79 -6.30
N GLY A 668 -10.08 2.23 -5.35
CA GLY A 668 -9.12 3.33 -5.54
C GLY A 668 -7.68 2.81 -5.63
N GLY A 669 -6.70 3.70 -5.45
CA GLY A 669 -5.31 3.27 -5.24
C GLY A 669 -5.19 2.38 -4.01
N THR A 670 -5.90 2.79 -2.96
CA THR A 670 -6.54 2.01 -1.90
C THR A 670 -7.72 1.13 -2.28
N PRO A 671 -7.72 -0.22 -2.27
CA PRO A 671 -9.00 -0.94 -2.19
C PRO A 671 -9.51 -1.02 -0.75
N TRP A 672 -10.76 -0.65 -0.52
CA TRP A 672 -11.41 -0.81 0.80
C TRP A 672 -12.90 -1.13 0.65
N ILE A 673 -13.53 -1.50 1.76
CA ILE A 673 -14.97 -1.76 1.81
C ILE A 673 -15.62 -0.83 2.82
N ASP A 674 -16.60 -0.04 2.36
CA ASP A 674 -17.47 0.71 3.25
C ASP A 674 -18.52 -0.24 3.81
N ILE A 675 -18.49 -0.47 5.12
CA ILE A 675 -19.40 -1.40 5.78
C ILE A 675 -20.82 -0.83 5.77
N GLN A 676 -21.82 -1.62 5.37
CA GLN A 676 -23.23 -1.35 5.68
C GLN A 676 -23.63 -2.06 6.97
N SER A 677 -23.32 -3.35 7.05
CA SER A 677 -23.60 -4.17 8.23
C SER A 677 -22.60 -5.30 8.42
N LEU A 678 -22.27 -5.57 9.68
CA LEU A 678 -21.51 -6.72 10.14
C LEU A 678 -22.48 -7.68 10.85
N GLU A 679 -22.54 -8.92 10.41
CA GLU A 679 -23.38 -9.96 11.00
C GLU A 679 -22.46 -11.04 11.60
N THR A 680 -22.63 -11.36 12.88
CA THR A 680 -21.97 -12.52 13.51
C THR A 680 -22.74 -13.79 13.20
N GLN A 681 -22.10 -14.96 13.38
CA GLN A 681 -22.79 -16.25 13.30
C GLN A 681 -23.94 -16.36 14.32
N ASP A 682 -23.78 -15.73 15.49
CA ASP A 682 -24.81 -15.63 16.55
C ASP A 682 -25.99 -14.70 16.21
N GLY A 683 -26.07 -14.16 14.98
CA GLY A 683 -27.14 -13.27 14.54
C GLY A 683 -27.04 -11.83 15.03
N LYS A 684 -25.97 -11.44 15.74
CA LYS A 684 -25.76 -10.04 16.15
C LYS A 684 -25.40 -9.20 14.94
N LYS A 685 -26.12 -8.10 14.74
CA LYS A 685 -25.94 -7.19 13.60
C LYS A 685 -25.51 -5.80 14.04
N ILE A 686 -24.35 -5.36 13.55
CA ILE A 686 -23.84 -3.99 13.72
C ILE A 686 -23.97 -3.25 12.40
N ASN A 687 -24.70 -2.14 12.40
CA ASN A 687 -24.85 -1.29 11.20
C ASN A 687 -23.90 -0.09 11.26
N SER A 688 -23.42 0.34 10.09
CA SER A 688 -22.55 1.49 9.91
C SER A 688 -23.25 2.52 9.01
N PRO A 689 -23.77 3.63 9.57
CA PRO A 689 -24.62 4.57 8.83
C PRO A 689 -23.79 5.63 8.07
N HIS A 690 -23.01 5.21 7.07
CA HIS A 690 -22.19 6.13 6.27
C HIS A 690 -22.99 7.25 5.60
N SER A 691 -24.13 6.92 5.01
CA SER A 691 -25.00 7.90 4.34
C SER A 691 -25.57 8.94 5.29
N ILE A 692 -25.83 8.58 6.55
CA ILE A 692 -26.36 9.50 7.56
C ILE A 692 -25.28 10.49 7.99
N TRP A 693 -24.05 10.02 8.20
CA TRP A 693 -22.93 10.91 8.52
C TRP A 693 -22.63 11.89 7.39
N MET A 694 -22.62 11.40 6.14
CA MET A 694 -22.40 12.27 4.99
C MET A 694 -23.52 13.31 4.85
N LEU A 695 -24.78 12.92 5.09
CA LEU A 695 -25.91 13.85 5.11
C LEU A 695 -25.81 14.86 6.25
N ALA A 696 -25.43 14.42 7.46
CA ALA A 696 -25.27 15.31 8.61
C ALA A 696 -24.18 16.36 8.36
N ILE A 697 -23.04 15.97 7.76
CA ILE A 697 -21.98 16.90 7.37
C ILE A 697 -22.52 17.88 6.31
N ALA A 698 -23.23 17.42 5.29
CA ALA A 698 -23.81 18.28 4.27
C ALA A 698 -24.75 19.35 4.88
N ILE A 699 -25.62 18.94 5.81
CA ILE A 699 -26.56 19.85 6.49
C ILE A 699 -25.80 20.84 7.38
N LEU A 700 -24.80 20.39 8.15
CA LEU A 700 -24.00 21.29 9.00
C LEU A 700 -23.25 22.33 8.18
N VAL A 701 -22.63 21.90 7.07
CA VAL A 701 -21.90 22.81 6.17
C VAL A 701 -22.85 23.79 5.49
N GLN A 702 -24.04 23.33 5.07
CA GLN A 702 -25.06 24.21 4.50
C GLN A 702 -25.58 25.22 5.53
N GLY A 703 -25.86 24.78 6.76
CA GLY A 703 -26.31 25.64 7.85
C GLY A 703 -25.25 26.70 8.21
N TRP A 704 -23.97 26.30 8.24
CA TRP A 704 -22.86 27.25 8.41
C TRP A 704 -22.82 28.25 7.25
N GLY A 705 -22.86 27.76 6.01
CA GLY A 705 -22.85 28.64 4.84
C GLY A 705 -24.01 29.64 4.83
N ALA A 706 -25.21 29.17 5.18
CA ALA A 706 -26.39 30.02 5.33
C ALA A 706 -26.26 31.02 6.49
N TYR A 707 -25.69 30.61 7.62
CA TYR A 707 -25.42 31.50 8.74
C TYR A 707 -24.48 32.65 8.35
N ILE A 708 -23.39 32.35 7.64
CA ILE A 708 -22.47 33.39 7.13
C ILE A 708 -23.21 34.35 6.19
N VAL A 709 -24.05 33.82 5.30
CA VAL A 709 -24.83 34.58 4.31
C VAL A 709 -26.00 35.34 4.94
N LEU A 710 -26.39 35.07 6.19
CA LEU A 710 -27.49 35.76 6.89
C LEU A 710 -27.01 36.75 7.96
N VAL A 711 -25.91 36.47 8.64
CA VAL A 711 -25.41 37.32 9.73
C VAL A 711 -24.47 38.40 9.19
N GLY A 712 -23.62 38.07 8.23
CA GLY A 712 -22.58 38.99 7.80
C GLY A 712 -21.49 39.18 8.82
N HIS A 713 -20.34 39.70 8.39
CA HIS A 713 -19.29 40.11 9.30
C HIS A 713 -19.05 41.61 9.27
#